data_AF-A0A7J6I9K9-F1
#
_entry.id   AF-A0A7J6I9K9-F1
#
_cell.length_a   1.000
_cell.length_b   1.000
_cell.length_c   1.000
_cell.angle_alpha   90.00
_cell.angle_beta   90.00
_cell.angle_gamma   90.00
#
_symmetry.space_group_name_H-M   'P 1'
#
loop_
_entity.id
_entity.type
_entity.pdbx_description
1 polymer ?
#
loop_
_entity_poly.entity_id
_entity_poly.type
_entity_poly.pdbx_seq_one_letter_code
_entity_poly.pdbx_strand_id
1 'polypeptide(L)'
;MGSFTLCSTTLVGLIIMVVLLPAFCTSQFTDSRATYYGSPDCYGTPRGACGFGEYGRTVNDGYVSGVSYKLFMNGSGCGACYQVRCKNPQYCNSDGVNVVVTDHGEGDRTDFIMSPRAYSKLAIVPSAAKELFACGVVEVEYRRISCQYSGYNVMYKVHEHSNYPHYLALVVIYVAGQNDVTALEIWREDCKEWIPMRRAFGGVWDMANPPSGSVTLRFQATGSGGYTYWVQSTNAIPQDWKAGALYDSTGCREFGVSRYRLQWSGARLSVFHDMLRASTIWSSKFSRCRDKQLCAMLINIILVLFPAFCSSASNNATFTASRATYFSSPDGYGSRSGACGFGDYGRAINNGYVSGVSRALYKDGAGCGACYKVRCKNPQLCNYDGVNIVVSDYGEGDRTDFIMSPRAFSKLAIPKSEKKLTSYGVVEVEYKRISCKYQGRIINNNISVITYKINEHSNYPYYLALTLLYVTGQNDIARVELWHKDTKKWKAMRRAFGAVWDMANPPSGPITLRFQATTNLGYTYWIHSTNAIPKLWKAGAAYHANNSSQRSHVGFGASSSQKPKKSIFVSDRIFPSHVHVSFSLKFVASCGRSVSTDKLQEVASRATYYGTPDGYGTPSGACGFGEYGRTVNNGYVSAVSRALYKDGAGCGACYQVRCKNPHLCTYDGVNIVVTDYGEGDRTDFILSPRAFSKLALPNSDKKLMSYGVVEVEYKRISCNYYPTHHINNSIITYKINEHSNYPYYLALTILHVSGKNDITAVELWQKETNQWKAMRRVYGAVWDMANPPRGPITLRFQATTNLGYTYWVYSTNAIPKLWKAGAAYQAKVKLIIAK
;
A
#
# COMPACT_ATOMS: atom_id res chain seq x y z
N MET A 1 9.65 -62.40 -45.11
CA MET A 1 8.88 -61.37 -44.37
C MET A 1 9.86 -60.35 -43.81
N GLY A 2 9.87 -59.10 -44.30
CA GLY A 2 10.89 -58.12 -43.87
C GLY A 2 10.53 -56.63 -43.97
N SER A 3 9.54 -56.25 -44.79
CA SER A 3 9.32 -54.84 -45.14
C SER A 3 8.30 -54.07 -44.28
N PHE A 4 7.49 -54.76 -43.45
CA PHE A 4 6.44 -54.10 -42.66
C PHE A 4 6.94 -53.50 -41.33
N THR A 5 8.01 -54.04 -40.74
CA THR A 5 8.48 -53.66 -39.40
C THR A 5 9.10 -52.25 -39.36
N LEU A 6 9.71 -51.80 -40.46
CA LEU A 6 10.36 -50.48 -40.55
C LEU A 6 9.37 -49.31 -40.68
N CYS A 7 8.18 -49.53 -41.25
CA CYS A 7 7.17 -48.49 -41.42
C CYS A 7 6.48 -48.15 -40.08
N SER A 8 6.26 -49.15 -39.21
CA SER A 8 5.63 -48.94 -37.90
C SER A 8 6.52 -48.11 -36.95
N THR A 9 7.81 -48.44 -36.87
CA THR A 9 8.75 -47.73 -35.98
C THR A 9 9.01 -46.29 -36.42
N THR A 10 9.10 -46.03 -37.73
CA THR A 10 9.24 -44.67 -38.25
C THR A 10 7.98 -43.84 -38.03
N LEU A 11 6.79 -44.39 -38.27
CA LEU A 11 5.52 -43.68 -38.01
C LEU A 11 5.32 -43.36 -36.52
N VAL A 12 5.64 -44.30 -35.62
CA VAL A 12 5.61 -44.07 -34.17
C VAL A 12 6.62 -43.02 -33.74
N GLY A 13 7.85 -43.03 -34.29
CA GLY A 13 8.84 -41.99 -34.04
C GLY A 13 8.40 -40.60 -34.51
N LEU A 14 7.72 -40.52 -35.67
CA LEU A 14 7.18 -39.28 -36.21
C LEU A 14 5.99 -38.75 -35.37
N ILE A 15 5.11 -39.64 -34.90
CA ILE A 15 4.02 -39.30 -33.97
C ILE A 15 4.59 -38.83 -32.62
N ILE A 16 5.61 -39.50 -32.09
CA ILE A 16 6.29 -39.07 -30.85
C ILE A 16 6.94 -37.70 -31.03
N MET A 17 7.61 -37.43 -32.15
CA MET A 17 8.12 -36.09 -32.48
C MET A 17 7.01 -35.05 -32.58
N VAL A 18 5.91 -35.32 -33.28
CA VAL A 18 4.79 -34.37 -33.46
C VAL A 18 4.00 -34.15 -32.15
N VAL A 19 3.97 -35.12 -31.24
CA VAL A 19 3.34 -34.99 -29.91
C VAL A 19 4.28 -34.36 -28.86
N LEU A 20 5.60 -34.49 -29.02
CA LEU A 20 6.60 -33.83 -28.16
C LEU A 20 6.98 -32.42 -28.65
N LEU A 21 6.82 -32.07 -29.92
CA LEU A 21 7.06 -30.73 -30.45
C LEU A 21 6.29 -29.62 -29.69
N PRO A 22 5.00 -29.81 -29.32
CA PRO A 22 4.29 -28.90 -28.42
C PRO A 22 4.84 -28.86 -26.98
N ALA A 23 5.42 -29.96 -26.49
CA ALA A 23 6.09 -30.00 -25.18
C ALA A 23 7.48 -29.32 -25.20
N PHE A 24 8.10 -29.18 -26.38
CA PHE A 24 9.29 -28.34 -26.61
C PHE A 24 8.95 -26.85 -26.84
N CYS A 25 7.80 -26.37 -26.35
CA CYS A 25 7.57 -24.94 -26.13
C CYS A 25 8.41 -24.45 -24.93
N THR A 26 9.73 -24.49 -25.08
CA THR A 26 10.68 -24.02 -24.07
C THR A 26 10.49 -22.53 -23.87
N SER A 27 10.32 -22.10 -22.61
CA SER A 27 10.22 -20.68 -22.28
C SER A 27 11.60 -20.05 -22.38
N GLN A 28 11.97 -19.73 -23.63
CA GLN A 28 13.20 -19.05 -24.02
C GLN A 28 13.25 -17.67 -23.35
N PHE A 29 14.43 -17.29 -22.88
CA PHE A 29 14.64 -15.94 -22.38
C PHE A 29 14.87 -14.97 -23.54
N THR A 30 14.27 -13.79 -23.44
CA THR A 30 14.47 -12.65 -24.34
C THR A 30 15.58 -11.76 -23.78
N ASP A 31 16.55 -11.39 -24.60
CA ASP A 31 17.60 -10.44 -24.23
C ASP A 31 17.05 -9.01 -24.14
N SER A 32 17.52 -8.27 -23.12
CA SER A 32 17.14 -6.89 -22.86
C SER A 32 18.11 -6.23 -21.87
N ARG A 33 17.71 -5.09 -21.31
CA ARG A 33 18.45 -4.31 -20.32
C ARG A 33 17.53 -3.98 -19.14
N ALA A 34 18.09 -3.91 -17.95
CA ALA A 34 17.40 -3.46 -16.74
C ALA A 34 18.13 -2.29 -16.08
N THR A 35 17.36 -1.41 -15.46
CA THR A 35 17.84 -0.32 -14.60
C THR A 35 16.92 -0.23 -13.37
N TYR A 36 17.05 0.81 -12.55
CA TYR A 36 16.27 0.99 -11.32
C TYR A 36 15.82 2.44 -11.12
N TYR A 37 14.75 2.64 -10.35
CA TYR A 37 14.32 3.96 -9.88
C TYR A 37 14.66 4.21 -8.41
N GLY A 38 14.77 5.48 -8.02
CA GLY A 38 14.90 5.87 -6.62
C GLY A 38 13.64 5.56 -5.81
N SER A 39 13.81 4.95 -4.63
CA SER A 39 12.72 4.69 -3.69
C SER A 39 13.26 4.73 -2.25
N PRO A 40 12.70 5.56 -1.34
CA PRO A 40 13.28 5.82 0.00
C PRO A 40 13.43 4.59 0.91
N ASP A 41 12.64 3.53 0.70
CA ASP A 41 12.70 2.27 1.45
C ASP A 41 12.90 1.04 0.54
N CYS A 42 13.44 1.26 -0.67
CA CYS A 42 13.77 0.25 -1.69
C CYS A 42 12.57 -0.54 -2.30
N TYR A 43 11.35 -0.37 -1.79
CA TYR A 43 10.11 -0.91 -2.37
C TYR A 43 9.72 -0.17 -3.67
N GLY A 44 8.58 -0.51 -4.27
CA GLY A 44 8.07 0.21 -5.43
C GLY A 44 7.49 1.60 -5.11
N THR A 45 6.82 2.22 -6.08
CA THR A 45 6.05 3.46 -5.86
C THR A 45 4.57 3.15 -5.64
N PRO A 46 3.84 3.90 -4.78
CA PRO A 46 2.39 3.74 -4.62
C PRO A 46 1.58 4.47 -5.69
N ARG A 47 2.24 5.05 -6.71
CA ARG A 47 1.64 5.89 -7.76
C ARG A 47 1.85 5.33 -9.17
N GLY A 48 2.40 4.11 -9.29
CA GLY A 48 2.74 3.51 -10.57
C GLY A 48 1.53 3.32 -11.51
N ALA A 49 1.81 3.35 -12.82
CA ALA A 49 0.84 3.43 -13.90
C ALA A 49 -0.21 2.32 -13.93
N CYS A 50 -0.01 1.20 -13.22
CA CYS A 50 -1.02 0.17 -13.06
C CYS A 50 -2.17 0.53 -12.09
N GLY A 51 -2.04 1.62 -11.31
CA GLY A 51 -3.09 2.12 -10.40
C GLY A 51 -3.37 1.21 -9.20
N PHE A 52 -2.43 0.35 -8.85
CA PHE A 52 -2.56 -0.60 -7.73
C PHE A 52 -2.51 0.11 -6.36
N GLY A 53 -1.95 1.31 -6.27
CA GLY A 53 -1.74 2.04 -5.01
C GLY A 53 -0.67 1.38 -4.14
N GLU A 54 -0.81 1.49 -2.82
CA GLU A 54 0.12 0.92 -1.82
C GLU A 54 0.32 -0.62 -1.96
N TYR A 55 -0.65 -1.32 -2.55
CA TYR A 55 -0.49 -2.74 -2.91
C TYR A 55 0.58 -2.94 -4.00
N GLY A 56 0.58 -2.14 -5.08
CA GLY A 56 1.53 -2.29 -6.18
C GLY A 56 2.98 -1.99 -5.79
N ARG A 57 3.16 -1.12 -4.80
CA ARG A 57 4.45 -0.84 -4.15
C ARG A 57 5.05 -2.07 -3.44
N THR A 58 4.22 -3.01 -3.01
CA THR A 58 4.57 -4.01 -1.97
C THR A 58 4.27 -5.47 -2.32
N VAL A 59 3.51 -5.72 -3.40
CA VAL A 59 3.26 -7.06 -3.95
C VAL A 59 4.58 -7.81 -4.19
N ASN A 60 4.58 -9.14 -4.01
CA ASN A 60 5.74 -10.01 -4.24
C ASN A 60 6.98 -9.53 -3.45
N ASP A 61 6.78 -9.23 -2.17
CA ASP A 61 7.77 -8.68 -1.23
C ASP A 61 8.51 -7.41 -1.72
N GLY A 62 7.89 -6.63 -2.61
CA GLY A 62 8.49 -5.44 -3.21
C GLY A 62 9.43 -5.75 -4.39
N TYR A 63 9.51 -7.00 -4.84
CA TYR A 63 10.13 -7.36 -6.11
C TYR A 63 9.19 -6.99 -7.26
N VAL A 64 9.23 -5.72 -7.63
CA VAL A 64 8.31 -5.08 -8.58
C VAL A 64 9.09 -4.23 -9.59
N SER A 65 8.51 -4.03 -10.76
CA SER A 65 9.13 -3.27 -11.84
C SER A 65 8.11 -2.39 -12.55
N GLY A 66 8.56 -1.19 -12.94
CA GLY A 66 8.04 -0.56 -14.13
C GLY A 66 8.61 -1.26 -15.36
N VAL A 67 7.85 -1.29 -16.45
CA VAL A 67 8.30 -1.94 -17.70
C VAL A 67 8.04 -1.08 -18.93
N SER A 68 8.77 -1.37 -20.01
CA SER A 68 8.62 -0.71 -21.30
C SER A 68 7.21 -0.89 -21.90
N TYR A 69 6.84 0.00 -22.81
CA TYR A 69 5.52 0.02 -23.46
C TYR A 69 5.08 -1.36 -24.00
N LYS A 70 6.01 -2.14 -24.57
CA LYS A 70 5.74 -3.46 -25.16
C LYS A 70 5.36 -4.54 -24.13
N LEU A 71 5.78 -4.40 -22.88
CA LEU A 71 5.41 -5.31 -21.78
C LEU A 71 4.26 -4.77 -20.95
N PHE A 72 4.12 -3.45 -20.85
CA PHE A 72 2.98 -2.80 -20.20
C PHE A 72 1.68 -2.99 -21.00
N MET A 73 1.78 -3.06 -22.33
CA MET A 73 0.68 -3.38 -23.25
C MET A 73 -0.56 -2.50 -23.03
N ASN A 74 -0.36 -1.18 -22.90
CA ASN A 74 -1.39 -0.20 -22.56
C ASN A 74 -2.21 -0.57 -21.30
N GLY A 75 -1.55 -1.20 -20.31
CA GLY A 75 -2.13 -1.58 -19.04
C GLY A 75 -2.68 -3.02 -18.96
N SER A 76 -2.73 -3.80 -20.05
CA SER A 76 -3.15 -5.20 -19.95
C SER A 76 -2.12 -6.09 -19.25
N GLY A 77 -0.82 -5.77 -19.38
CA GLY A 77 0.28 -6.46 -18.68
C GLY A 77 0.41 -6.11 -17.19
N CYS A 78 -0.46 -5.26 -16.64
CA CYS A 78 -0.45 -4.90 -15.23
C CYS A 78 -0.75 -6.10 -14.33
N GLY A 79 0.17 -6.43 -13.43
CA GLY A 79 0.12 -7.60 -12.57
C GLY A 79 0.75 -8.86 -13.17
N ALA A 80 1.23 -8.82 -14.43
CA ALA A 80 1.98 -9.93 -15.02
C ALA A 80 3.32 -10.16 -14.30
N CYS A 81 3.81 -11.40 -14.32
CA CYS A 81 5.04 -11.81 -13.65
C CYS A 81 6.13 -12.22 -14.64
N TYR A 82 7.37 -11.80 -14.38
CA TYR A 82 8.55 -12.10 -15.20
C TYR A 82 9.70 -12.58 -14.32
N GLN A 83 10.44 -13.60 -14.77
CA GLN A 83 11.76 -13.93 -14.25
C GLN A 83 12.79 -13.13 -15.04
N VAL A 84 13.57 -12.30 -14.35
CA VAL A 84 14.62 -11.45 -14.95
C VAL A 84 15.97 -11.83 -14.33
N ARG A 85 16.96 -12.10 -15.17
CA ARG A 85 18.33 -12.50 -14.78
C ARG A 85 19.33 -11.56 -15.40
N CYS A 86 20.37 -11.18 -14.67
CA CYS A 86 21.44 -10.36 -15.23
C CYS A 86 22.54 -11.25 -15.84
N LYS A 87 23.07 -10.83 -17.00
CA LYS A 87 23.99 -11.62 -17.83
C LYS A 87 25.46 -11.52 -17.44
N ASN A 88 25.83 -10.70 -16.45
CA ASN A 88 27.23 -10.55 -16.00
C ASN A 88 27.59 -11.56 -14.90
N PRO A 89 28.40 -12.60 -15.18
CA PRO A 89 28.69 -13.68 -14.23
C PRO A 89 29.57 -13.27 -13.04
N GLN A 90 30.22 -12.09 -13.07
CA GLN A 90 31.03 -11.60 -11.95
C GLN A 90 30.18 -11.09 -10.79
N TYR A 91 28.99 -10.55 -11.10
CA TYR A 91 28.16 -9.83 -10.13
C TYR A 91 26.77 -10.44 -9.95
N CYS A 92 26.25 -11.19 -10.93
CA CYS A 92 24.85 -11.59 -10.99
C CYS A 92 24.64 -13.08 -10.69
N ASN A 93 23.50 -13.40 -10.06
CA ASN A 93 23.12 -14.80 -9.81
C ASN A 93 22.37 -15.42 -11.00
N SER A 94 22.48 -16.74 -11.13
CA SER A 94 21.86 -17.54 -12.20
C SER A 94 20.34 -17.66 -12.11
N ASP A 95 19.76 -17.40 -10.93
CA ASP A 95 18.34 -17.61 -10.68
C ASP A 95 17.52 -16.39 -11.10
N GLY A 96 18.09 -15.21 -10.92
CA GLY A 96 17.49 -13.91 -11.15
C GLY A 96 16.54 -13.48 -10.05
N VAL A 97 15.63 -12.60 -10.41
CA VAL A 97 14.52 -12.14 -9.58
C VAL A 97 13.20 -12.34 -10.34
N ASN A 98 12.19 -12.84 -9.63
CA ASN A 98 10.82 -12.85 -10.12
C ASN A 98 10.21 -11.48 -9.78
N VAL A 99 9.77 -10.70 -10.76
CA VAL A 99 9.13 -9.39 -10.57
C VAL A 99 7.69 -9.38 -11.04
N VAL A 100 6.87 -8.55 -10.39
CA VAL A 100 5.51 -8.18 -10.84
C VAL A 100 5.56 -6.83 -11.56
N VAL A 101 4.82 -6.72 -12.66
CA VAL A 101 4.60 -5.45 -13.37
C VAL A 101 3.60 -4.60 -12.61
N THR A 102 4.04 -3.43 -12.13
CA THR A 102 3.21 -2.51 -11.32
C THR A 102 3.25 -1.07 -11.80
N ASP A 103 4.07 -0.77 -12.80
CA ASP A 103 4.31 0.57 -13.32
C ASP A 103 4.68 0.52 -14.82
N HIS A 104 4.78 1.68 -15.46
CA HIS A 104 5.30 1.86 -16.82
C HIS A 104 6.53 2.76 -16.78
N GLY A 105 7.57 2.43 -17.55
CA GLY A 105 8.75 3.29 -17.65
C GLY A 105 9.66 2.94 -18.81
N GLU A 106 10.30 3.95 -19.37
CA GLU A 106 11.23 3.82 -20.50
C GLU A 106 12.61 4.40 -20.12
N GLY A 107 13.66 3.78 -20.66
CA GLY A 107 15.07 4.15 -20.48
C GLY A 107 15.89 3.76 -21.70
N ASP A 108 17.22 3.77 -21.63
CA ASP A 108 18.09 3.36 -22.77
C ASP A 108 17.94 1.86 -23.07
N ARG A 109 16.97 1.52 -23.92
CA ARG A 109 16.65 0.17 -24.40
C ARG A 109 16.40 -0.83 -23.25
N THR A 110 15.90 -0.34 -22.12
CA THR A 110 15.54 -1.16 -20.95
C THR A 110 14.09 -1.59 -20.97
N ASP A 111 13.81 -2.89 -20.84
CA ASP A 111 12.43 -3.37 -20.63
C ASP A 111 11.99 -3.35 -19.16
N PHE A 112 12.94 -3.23 -18.22
CA PHE A 112 12.67 -3.25 -16.78
C PHE A 112 13.32 -2.07 -16.09
N ILE A 113 12.50 -1.23 -15.44
CA ILE A 113 12.93 -0.22 -14.47
C ILE A 113 12.47 -0.71 -13.09
N MET A 114 13.38 -1.39 -12.40
CA MET A 114 13.12 -2.14 -11.18
C MET A 114 13.04 -1.26 -9.94
N SER A 115 12.32 -1.73 -8.92
CA SER A 115 12.54 -1.26 -7.55
C SER A 115 13.99 -1.57 -7.12
N PRO A 116 14.62 -0.77 -6.24
CA PRO A 116 15.98 -1.08 -5.75
C PRO A 116 16.07 -2.47 -5.09
N ARG A 117 14.99 -2.95 -4.47
CA ARG A 117 14.88 -4.29 -3.88
C ARG A 117 14.85 -5.42 -4.93
N ALA A 118 14.23 -5.21 -6.10
CA ALA A 118 14.33 -6.14 -7.23
C ALA A 118 15.72 -6.08 -7.90
N TYR A 119 16.23 -4.88 -8.15
CA TYR A 119 17.50 -4.69 -8.85
C TYR A 119 18.70 -5.26 -8.06
N SER A 120 18.78 -4.98 -6.76
CA SER A 120 19.80 -5.59 -5.87
C SER A 120 19.68 -7.12 -5.76
N LYS A 121 18.49 -7.69 -5.99
CA LYS A 121 18.26 -9.14 -5.97
C LYS A 121 18.77 -9.85 -7.24
N LEU A 122 19.17 -9.13 -8.29
CA LEU A 122 19.96 -9.68 -9.40
C LEU A 122 21.38 -10.08 -8.97
N ALA A 123 21.92 -9.50 -7.89
CA ALA A 123 23.29 -9.72 -7.46
C ALA A 123 23.50 -11.10 -6.81
N ILE A 124 24.71 -11.66 -6.95
CA ILE A 124 25.11 -12.91 -6.30
C ILE A 124 25.34 -12.74 -4.79
N VAL A 125 25.81 -11.57 -4.36
CA VAL A 125 26.03 -11.21 -2.95
C VAL A 125 25.72 -9.72 -2.69
N PRO A 126 25.45 -9.30 -1.44
CA PRO A 126 25.12 -7.91 -1.11
C PRO A 126 26.25 -6.89 -1.35
N SER A 127 27.52 -7.33 -1.50
CA SER A 127 28.58 -6.47 -2.03
C SER A 127 28.30 -6.14 -3.50
N ALA A 128 28.31 -7.15 -4.37
CA ALA A 128 28.09 -7.09 -5.82
C ALA A 128 26.87 -6.25 -6.27
N ALA A 129 25.85 -6.12 -5.43
CA ALA A 129 24.72 -5.21 -5.69
C ALA A 129 25.15 -3.74 -5.83
N LYS A 130 26.20 -3.30 -5.13
CA LYS A 130 26.77 -1.95 -5.25
C LYS A 130 27.37 -1.72 -6.62
N GLU A 131 28.07 -2.70 -7.16
CA GLU A 131 28.65 -2.67 -8.49
C GLU A 131 27.53 -2.66 -9.55
N LEU A 132 26.44 -3.43 -9.39
CA LEU A 132 25.26 -3.33 -10.26
C LEU A 132 24.60 -1.96 -10.22
N PHE A 133 24.47 -1.35 -9.02
CA PHE A 133 23.95 0.02 -8.87
C PHE A 133 24.89 1.05 -9.52
N ALA A 134 26.21 0.87 -9.40
CA ALA A 134 27.21 1.74 -10.03
C ALA A 134 27.23 1.62 -11.57
N CYS A 135 26.91 0.45 -12.14
CA CYS A 135 26.68 0.31 -13.57
C CYS A 135 25.44 1.07 -14.06
N GLY A 136 24.44 1.29 -13.21
CA GLY A 136 23.18 2.00 -13.50
C GLY A 136 22.21 1.23 -14.40
N VAL A 137 22.71 0.68 -15.51
CA VAL A 137 22.00 -0.18 -16.46
C VAL A 137 22.81 -1.46 -16.66
N VAL A 138 22.15 -2.62 -16.64
CA VAL A 138 22.78 -3.93 -16.82
C VAL A 138 22.06 -4.75 -17.89
N GLU A 139 22.82 -5.55 -18.64
CA GLU A 139 22.27 -6.49 -19.61
C GLU A 139 21.56 -7.64 -18.89
N VAL A 140 20.33 -7.95 -19.30
CA VAL A 140 19.48 -8.99 -18.70
C VAL A 140 18.91 -9.93 -19.75
N GLU A 141 18.58 -11.13 -19.31
CA GLU A 141 17.67 -12.04 -20.02
C GLU A 141 16.36 -12.12 -19.21
N TYR A 142 15.19 -12.16 -19.87
CA TYR A 142 13.90 -12.24 -19.17
C TYR A 142 12.90 -13.20 -19.83
N ARG A 143 11.98 -13.77 -19.04
CA ARG A 143 10.85 -14.56 -19.56
C ARG A 143 9.60 -14.38 -18.71
N ARG A 144 8.42 -14.55 -19.32
CA ARG A 144 7.14 -14.52 -18.61
C ARG A 144 6.97 -15.79 -17.77
N ILE A 145 6.49 -15.64 -16.53
CA ILE A 145 6.27 -16.74 -15.59
C ILE A 145 4.86 -16.68 -14.98
N SER A 146 4.42 -17.79 -14.40
CA SER A 146 3.14 -17.84 -13.68
C SER A 146 3.22 -17.04 -12.38
N CYS A 147 2.30 -16.10 -12.18
CA CYS A 147 2.11 -15.44 -10.90
C CYS A 147 1.57 -16.43 -9.86
N GLN A 148 2.12 -16.37 -8.64
CA GLN A 148 1.72 -17.22 -7.51
C GLN A 148 1.31 -16.35 -6.32
N TYR A 149 0.07 -16.53 -5.85
CA TYR A 149 -0.53 -15.75 -4.76
C TYR A 149 -1.11 -16.68 -3.69
N SER A 150 -0.25 -17.55 -3.14
CA SER A 150 -0.62 -18.60 -2.19
C SER A 150 -1.39 -18.07 -0.98
N GLY A 151 -2.60 -18.61 -0.76
CA GLY A 151 -3.47 -18.22 0.35
C GLY A 151 -4.44 -17.07 0.06
N TYR A 152 -4.44 -16.52 -1.16
CA TYR A 152 -5.37 -15.46 -1.59
C TYR A 152 -6.32 -15.97 -2.69
N ASN A 153 -7.59 -15.53 -2.59
CA ASN A 153 -8.51 -15.54 -3.72
C ASN A 153 -8.22 -14.35 -4.65
N VAL A 154 -8.87 -14.29 -5.82
CA VAL A 154 -8.93 -13.02 -6.57
C VAL A 154 -9.70 -12.01 -5.71
N MET A 155 -9.15 -10.80 -5.58
CA MET A 155 -9.75 -9.73 -4.79
C MET A 155 -10.03 -8.51 -5.66
N TYR A 156 -11.10 -7.79 -5.35
CA TYR A 156 -11.51 -6.58 -6.04
C TYR A 156 -11.28 -5.38 -5.12
N LYS A 157 -10.25 -4.57 -5.44
CA LYS A 157 -9.96 -3.32 -4.74
C LYS A 157 -10.80 -2.22 -5.38
N VAL A 158 -11.78 -1.69 -4.66
CA VAL A 158 -12.46 -0.46 -5.10
C VAL A 158 -11.46 0.68 -4.97
N HIS A 159 -11.15 1.35 -6.08
CA HIS A 159 -10.13 2.39 -6.16
C HIS A 159 -10.48 3.56 -5.24
N GLU A 160 -9.46 4.21 -4.67
CA GLU A 160 -9.55 5.32 -3.73
C GLU A 160 -10.27 6.55 -4.32
N HIS A 161 -10.37 6.64 -5.64
CA HIS A 161 -11.10 7.67 -6.37
C HIS A 161 -12.55 7.30 -6.73
N SER A 162 -13.07 6.16 -6.26
CA SER A 162 -14.50 5.86 -6.38
C SER A 162 -15.34 6.86 -5.56
N ASN A 163 -16.60 7.06 -5.95
CA ASN A 163 -17.54 7.94 -5.28
C ASN A 163 -18.92 7.28 -5.25
N TYR A 164 -19.29 6.72 -4.11
CA TYR A 164 -20.56 6.01 -3.94
C TYR A 164 -21.76 7.00 -3.94
N PRO A 165 -22.86 6.72 -4.69
CA PRO A 165 -23.07 5.61 -5.61
C PRO A 165 -22.68 5.90 -7.07
N HIS A 166 -22.33 7.15 -7.41
CA HIS A 166 -22.31 7.65 -8.80
C HIS A 166 -21.11 7.26 -9.66
N TYR A 167 -20.02 6.74 -9.09
CA TYR A 167 -18.82 6.39 -9.86
C TYR A 167 -18.04 5.27 -9.16
N LEU A 168 -17.95 4.11 -9.80
CA LEU A 168 -17.20 2.96 -9.31
C LEU A 168 -15.96 2.77 -10.19
N ALA A 169 -14.77 2.85 -9.59
CA ALA A 169 -13.53 2.41 -10.19
C ALA A 169 -12.94 1.26 -9.37
N LEU A 170 -12.40 0.22 -9.99
CA LEU A 170 -11.86 -0.94 -9.29
C LEU A 170 -10.68 -1.59 -10.00
N VAL A 171 -9.90 -2.34 -9.23
CA VAL A 171 -8.70 -3.07 -9.65
C VAL A 171 -8.87 -4.54 -9.27
N VAL A 172 -8.62 -5.44 -10.21
CA VAL A 172 -8.55 -6.89 -9.94
C VAL A 172 -7.12 -7.22 -9.50
N ILE A 173 -6.96 -7.81 -8.31
CA ILE A 173 -5.65 -8.21 -7.77
C ILE A 173 -5.62 -9.70 -7.39
N TYR A 174 -4.40 -10.23 -7.21
CA TYR A 174 -4.11 -11.66 -7.01
C TYR A 174 -4.57 -12.59 -8.15
N VAL A 175 -4.53 -12.11 -9.39
CA VAL A 175 -4.77 -12.92 -10.59
C VAL A 175 -3.57 -13.86 -10.81
N ALA A 176 -3.68 -15.10 -10.33
CA ALA A 176 -2.66 -16.13 -10.51
C ALA A 176 -2.61 -16.68 -11.94
N GLY A 177 -1.51 -17.34 -12.30
CA GLY A 177 -1.27 -17.87 -13.65
C GLY A 177 -0.44 -16.94 -14.54
N GLN A 178 -0.34 -17.25 -15.84
CA GLN A 178 0.21 -16.35 -16.86
C GLN A 178 -0.91 -15.58 -17.56
N ASN A 179 -1.72 -14.87 -16.78
CA ASN A 179 -3.02 -14.33 -17.21
C ASN A 179 -3.03 -12.80 -17.18
N ASP A 180 -3.36 -12.18 -18.31
CA ASP A 180 -3.63 -10.74 -18.43
C ASP A 180 -5.13 -10.46 -18.27
N VAL A 181 -5.50 -9.39 -17.56
CA VAL A 181 -6.91 -8.97 -17.43
C VAL A 181 -7.27 -8.09 -18.63
N THR A 182 -7.93 -8.68 -19.62
CA THR A 182 -8.21 -8.02 -20.91
C THR A 182 -9.54 -7.27 -20.95
N ALA A 183 -10.56 -7.75 -20.22
CA ALA A 183 -11.88 -7.13 -20.10
C ALA A 183 -12.45 -7.31 -18.68
N LEU A 184 -13.37 -6.43 -18.28
CA LEU A 184 -14.11 -6.49 -17.01
C LEU A 184 -15.53 -5.96 -17.22
N GLU A 185 -16.53 -6.64 -16.66
CA GLU A 185 -17.94 -6.32 -16.87
C GLU A 185 -18.74 -6.46 -15.56
N ILE A 186 -19.79 -5.64 -15.42
CA ILE A 186 -20.75 -5.68 -14.29
C ILE A 186 -22.11 -6.13 -14.80
N TRP A 187 -22.81 -6.93 -14.00
CA TRP A 187 -24.18 -7.40 -14.29
C TRP A 187 -25.23 -6.32 -13.98
N ARG A 188 -26.17 -6.08 -14.90
CA ARG A 188 -27.40 -5.30 -14.66
C ARG A 188 -28.58 -6.24 -14.41
N GLU A 189 -29.22 -6.10 -13.25
CA GLU A 189 -30.28 -7.01 -12.81
C GLU A 189 -31.66 -6.68 -13.42
N ASP A 190 -31.87 -5.42 -13.78
CA ASP A 190 -33.04 -4.87 -14.49
C ASP A 190 -33.03 -5.18 -15.99
N CYS A 191 -31.89 -4.99 -16.66
CA CYS A 191 -31.74 -5.29 -18.10
C CYS A 191 -31.29 -6.73 -18.40
N LYS A 192 -30.90 -7.52 -17.37
CA LYS A 192 -30.36 -8.89 -17.50
C LYS A 192 -29.16 -8.99 -18.45
N GLU A 193 -28.31 -7.98 -18.44
CA GLU A 193 -27.17 -7.83 -19.35
C GLU A 193 -25.82 -7.71 -18.61
N TRP A 194 -24.74 -8.01 -19.31
CA TRP A 194 -23.39 -7.66 -18.88
C TRP A 194 -22.96 -6.35 -19.52
N ILE A 195 -22.47 -5.41 -18.71
CA ILE A 195 -22.04 -4.09 -19.15
C ILE A 195 -20.52 -3.98 -19.01
N PRO A 196 -19.78 -3.66 -20.08
CA PRO A 196 -18.35 -3.45 -19.97
C PRO A 196 -18.01 -2.25 -19.09
N MET A 197 -17.10 -2.46 -18.15
CA MET A 197 -16.35 -1.38 -17.53
C MET A 197 -15.31 -0.87 -18.53
N ARG A 198 -15.00 0.42 -18.48
CA ARG A 198 -13.93 1.02 -19.28
C ARG A 198 -12.59 0.81 -18.55
N ARG A 199 -11.51 0.44 -19.24
CA ARG A 199 -10.16 0.56 -18.66
C ARG A 199 -9.85 2.05 -18.54
N ALA A 200 -9.79 2.56 -17.31
CA ALA A 200 -9.51 3.97 -17.06
C ALA A 200 -8.03 4.25 -17.35
N PHE A 201 -7.13 3.54 -16.68
CA PHE A 201 -5.69 3.53 -16.91
C PHE A 201 -5.08 2.27 -16.29
N GLY A 202 -4.03 1.70 -16.90
CA GLY A 202 -3.33 0.56 -16.30
C GLY A 202 -4.25 -0.64 -16.01
N GLY A 203 -4.24 -1.11 -14.76
CA GLY A 203 -5.15 -2.14 -14.24
C GLY A 203 -6.44 -1.61 -13.60
N VAL A 204 -6.71 -0.30 -13.69
CA VAL A 204 -7.91 0.34 -13.14
C VAL A 204 -9.03 0.38 -14.17
N TRP A 205 -10.21 -0.06 -13.76
CA TRP A 205 -11.42 -0.10 -14.57
C TRP A 205 -12.52 0.75 -13.94
N ASP A 206 -13.25 1.56 -14.72
CA ASP A 206 -14.28 2.47 -14.22
C ASP A 206 -15.66 2.34 -14.90
N MET A 207 -16.67 2.78 -14.16
CA MET A 207 -18.06 2.90 -14.60
C MET A 207 -18.74 4.08 -13.88
N ALA A 208 -19.29 5.00 -14.67
CA ALA A 208 -20.18 6.05 -14.16
C ALA A 208 -21.60 5.50 -14.00
N ASN A 209 -22.27 5.88 -12.91
CA ASN A 209 -23.60 5.41 -12.51
C ASN A 209 -23.73 3.86 -12.53
N PRO A 210 -22.92 3.12 -11.75
CA PRO A 210 -22.99 1.66 -11.65
C PRO A 210 -24.38 1.19 -11.18
N PRO A 211 -24.76 -0.08 -11.47
CA PRO A 211 -26.05 -0.64 -11.08
C PRO A 211 -26.31 -0.60 -9.57
N SER A 212 -27.57 -0.40 -9.19
CA SER A 212 -27.99 -0.41 -7.79
C SER A 212 -28.14 -1.84 -7.26
N GLY A 213 -27.52 -2.13 -6.12
CA GLY A 213 -27.51 -3.46 -5.51
C GLY A 213 -26.09 -3.95 -5.26
N SER A 214 -25.93 -5.21 -4.86
CA SER A 214 -24.61 -5.85 -4.82
C SER A 214 -24.08 -6.07 -6.23
N VAL A 215 -22.83 -5.63 -6.46
CA VAL A 215 -22.18 -5.72 -7.77
C VAL A 215 -21.68 -7.15 -7.97
N THR A 216 -22.39 -7.87 -8.84
CA THR A 216 -21.90 -9.07 -9.52
C THR A 216 -21.08 -8.62 -10.73
N LEU A 217 -19.87 -9.18 -10.87
CA LEU A 217 -18.96 -8.82 -11.96
C LEU A 217 -18.29 -10.06 -12.56
N ARG A 218 -17.71 -9.91 -13.76
CA ARG A 218 -16.83 -10.92 -14.37
C ARG A 218 -15.67 -10.26 -15.09
N PHE A 219 -14.50 -10.89 -15.08
CA PHE A 219 -13.33 -10.43 -15.84
C PHE A 219 -12.83 -11.51 -16.79
N GLN A 220 -12.29 -11.09 -17.94
CA GLN A 220 -11.66 -11.98 -18.90
C GLN A 220 -10.18 -12.11 -18.55
N ALA A 221 -9.76 -13.33 -18.26
CA ALA A 221 -8.36 -13.72 -18.15
C ALA A 221 -7.89 -14.25 -19.51
N THR A 222 -6.81 -13.66 -20.04
CA THR A 222 -6.18 -14.08 -21.29
C THR A 222 -4.81 -14.67 -20.98
N GLY A 223 -4.64 -15.96 -21.26
CA GLY A 223 -3.39 -16.68 -21.05
C GLY A 223 -2.37 -16.44 -22.16
N SER A 224 -1.08 -16.66 -21.88
CA SER A 224 0.02 -16.47 -22.86
C SER A 224 -0.11 -17.31 -24.14
N GLY A 225 -0.91 -18.37 -24.15
CA GLY A 225 -1.25 -19.15 -25.35
C GLY A 225 -2.45 -18.63 -26.15
N GLY A 226 -2.92 -17.40 -25.91
CA GLY A 226 -4.08 -16.80 -26.59
C GLY A 226 -5.45 -17.27 -26.08
N TYR A 227 -5.51 -18.35 -25.31
CA TYR A 227 -6.75 -18.83 -24.68
C TYR A 227 -7.32 -17.78 -23.71
N THR A 228 -8.59 -17.42 -23.89
CA THR A 228 -9.31 -16.48 -23.01
C THR A 228 -10.44 -17.19 -22.28
N TYR A 229 -10.68 -16.83 -21.03
CA TYR A 229 -11.81 -17.35 -20.24
C TYR A 229 -12.35 -16.30 -19.27
N TRP A 230 -13.63 -16.40 -18.95
CA TRP A 230 -14.30 -15.49 -18.01
C TRP A 230 -14.29 -16.06 -16.58
N VAL A 231 -13.84 -15.24 -15.64
CA VAL A 231 -13.94 -15.50 -14.20
C VAL A 231 -15.05 -14.61 -13.65
N GLN A 232 -16.18 -15.22 -13.27
CA GLN A 232 -17.32 -14.54 -12.66
C GLN A 232 -17.23 -14.56 -11.13
N SER A 233 -17.63 -13.47 -10.49
CA SER A 233 -17.74 -13.38 -9.03
C SER A 233 -19.07 -12.71 -8.65
N THR A 234 -20.00 -13.52 -8.17
CA THR A 234 -21.39 -13.13 -7.88
C THR A 234 -21.48 -12.40 -6.54
N ASN A 235 -22.08 -11.22 -6.53
CA ASN A 235 -22.24 -10.31 -5.37
C ASN A 235 -20.94 -9.90 -4.66
N ALA A 236 -19.78 -10.07 -5.33
CA ALA A 236 -18.45 -9.93 -4.75
C ALA A 236 -18.15 -8.54 -4.16
N ILE A 237 -18.81 -7.50 -4.66
CA ILE A 237 -18.74 -6.15 -4.08
C ILE A 237 -20.14 -5.82 -3.51
N PRO A 238 -20.27 -5.52 -2.19
CA PRO A 238 -21.55 -5.30 -1.55
C PRO A 238 -22.21 -4.00 -2.00
N GLN A 239 -23.53 -3.87 -1.81
CA GLN A 239 -24.28 -2.69 -2.24
C GLN A 239 -23.73 -1.38 -1.67
N ASP A 240 -23.31 -1.36 -0.40
CA ASP A 240 -22.72 -0.18 0.23
C ASP A 240 -21.19 -0.16 0.09
N TRP A 241 -20.64 -0.45 -1.09
CA TRP A 241 -19.19 -0.45 -1.30
C TRP A 241 -18.52 0.90 -0.95
N LYS A 242 -17.25 0.85 -0.56
CA LYS A 242 -16.49 2.02 -0.07
C LYS A 242 -15.21 2.19 -0.89
N ALA A 243 -14.84 3.44 -1.17
CA ALA A 243 -13.58 3.76 -1.85
C ALA A 243 -12.37 3.30 -1.01
N GLY A 244 -11.37 2.71 -1.67
CA GLY A 244 -10.18 2.14 -1.04
C GLY A 244 -10.40 0.77 -0.36
N ALA A 245 -11.63 0.24 -0.33
CA ALA A 245 -11.91 -1.05 0.29
C ALA A 245 -11.56 -2.24 -0.64
N LEU A 246 -11.12 -3.33 -0.03
CA LEU A 246 -10.78 -4.58 -0.71
C LEU A 246 -11.85 -5.64 -0.41
N TYR A 247 -12.36 -6.28 -1.45
CA TYR A 247 -13.41 -7.30 -1.36
C TYR A 247 -12.93 -8.64 -1.93
N ASP A 248 -13.34 -9.74 -1.30
CA ASP A 248 -13.04 -11.11 -1.74
C ASP A 248 -14.11 -11.60 -2.71
N SER A 249 -13.69 -12.30 -3.78
CA SER A 249 -14.58 -12.93 -4.77
C SER A 249 -15.56 -13.97 -4.19
N THR A 250 -15.43 -14.37 -2.93
CA THR A 250 -16.19 -15.46 -2.28
C THR A 250 -17.33 -15.04 -1.35
N GLY A 251 -17.61 -13.74 -1.15
CA GLY A 251 -18.80 -13.25 -0.43
C GLY A 251 -19.90 -12.78 -1.40
N CYS A 252 -21.14 -13.25 -1.41
CA CYS A 252 -21.85 -14.19 -0.51
C CYS A 252 -22.39 -15.43 -1.27
N ARG A 253 -22.79 -16.45 -0.49
CA ARG A 253 -22.86 -17.88 -0.91
C ARG A 253 -23.90 -18.26 -1.98
N GLU A 254 -23.57 -19.38 -2.65
CA GLU A 254 -24.41 -20.35 -3.39
C GLU A 254 -25.82 -19.91 -3.82
N PHE A 255 -26.04 -19.79 -5.14
CA PHE A 255 -27.06 -20.55 -5.85
C PHE A 255 -26.77 -20.59 -7.37
N GLY A 256 -27.10 -21.70 -8.04
CA GLY A 256 -27.64 -21.65 -9.40
C GLY A 256 -26.74 -21.46 -10.63
N VAL A 257 -25.64 -22.23 -10.79
CA VAL A 257 -25.22 -22.66 -12.15
C VAL A 257 -25.00 -24.16 -12.13
N SER A 258 -25.48 -24.86 -13.16
CA SER A 258 -25.54 -26.32 -13.21
C SER A 258 -24.15 -26.98 -13.05
N ARG A 259 -23.93 -27.60 -11.90
CA ARG A 259 -23.00 -28.72 -11.76
C ARG A 259 -23.81 -29.97 -11.46
N TYR A 260 -23.59 -31.03 -12.24
CA TYR A 260 -24.06 -32.38 -11.91
C TYR A 260 -23.47 -32.80 -10.56
N ARG A 261 -24.28 -32.73 -9.50
CA ARG A 261 -23.92 -33.16 -8.15
C ARG A 261 -24.27 -34.64 -7.99
N LEU A 262 -23.31 -35.53 -8.23
CA LEU A 262 -23.38 -36.84 -7.58
C LEU A 262 -23.36 -36.62 -6.06
N GLN A 263 -24.29 -37.29 -5.38
CA GLN A 263 -24.77 -36.88 -4.07
C GLN A 263 -24.16 -37.73 -2.96
N TRP A 264 -23.44 -37.09 -2.04
CA TRP A 264 -23.14 -37.64 -0.72
C TRP A 264 -23.51 -36.64 0.37
N SER A 265 -24.63 -36.90 1.04
CA SER A 265 -25.05 -36.21 2.26
C SER A 265 -24.19 -36.67 3.44
N GLY A 266 -23.77 -35.73 4.29
CA GLY A 266 -22.88 -36.05 5.42
C GLY A 266 -23.59 -36.63 6.64
N ALA A 267 -22.86 -37.48 7.37
CA ALA A 267 -23.11 -37.84 8.76
C ALA A 267 -21.77 -37.76 9.54
N ARG A 268 -21.82 -37.60 10.87
CA ARG A 268 -20.64 -37.37 11.71
C ARG A 268 -20.61 -38.36 12.87
N LEU A 269 -19.48 -39.07 13.02
CA LEU A 269 -19.13 -39.95 14.13
C LEU A 269 -19.98 -41.22 14.30
N SER A 270 -19.42 -42.21 15.02
CA SER A 270 -19.48 -43.65 14.72
C SER A 270 -18.99 -43.90 13.28
N VAL A 271 -17.92 -44.66 13.01
CA VAL A 271 -17.35 -45.81 13.71
C VAL A 271 -15.85 -45.61 13.99
N PHE A 272 -15.41 -45.81 15.23
CA PHE A 272 -13.98 -45.87 15.60
C PHE A 272 -13.69 -47.13 16.46
N HIS A 273 -14.41 -48.23 16.16
CA HIS A 273 -14.33 -49.49 16.90
C HIS A 273 -14.15 -50.71 16.00
N ASP A 274 -14.72 -50.73 14.79
CA ASP A 274 -14.71 -51.94 13.94
C ASP A 274 -13.43 -52.11 13.09
N MET A 275 -12.64 -51.05 12.86
CA MET A 275 -11.37 -51.16 12.12
C MET A 275 -10.24 -51.87 12.89
N LEU A 276 -10.47 -52.31 14.14
CA LEU A 276 -9.59 -53.20 14.89
C LEU A 276 -10.11 -54.66 14.96
N ARG A 277 -11.14 -55.02 14.18
CA ARG A 277 -11.69 -56.40 14.08
C ARG A 277 -11.69 -56.99 12.65
N ALA A 278 -10.94 -56.40 11.72
CA ALA A 278 -10.85 -56.84 10.33
C ALA A 278 -9.55 -57.58 9.94
N SER A 279 -8.70 -57.95 10.91
CA SER A 279 -7.40 -58.60 10.69
C SER A 279 -7.44 -60.15 10.65
N THR A 280 -8.62 -60.76 10.78
CA THR A 280 -8.77 -62.22 11.02
C THR A 280 -9.67 -62.96 10.02
N ILE A 281 -10.14 -62.34 8.93
CA ILE A 281 -10.99 -63.00 7.92
C ILE A 281 -10.56 -62.66 6.48
N TRP A 282 -9.35 -63.11 6.07
CA TRP A 282 -8.95 -63.11 4.65
C TRP A 282 -8.08 -64.32 4.26
N SER A 283 -8.38 -65.49 4.85
CA SER A 283 -7.63 -66.75 4.67
C SER A 283 -8.34 -67.77 3.75
N SER A 284 -9.34 -67.37 2.95
CA SER A 284 -10.22 -68.33 2.26
C SER A 284 -10.73 -67.92 0.86
N LYS A 285 -9.90 -67.29 0.00
CA LYS A 285 -10.14 -67.24 -1.47
C LYS A 285 -8.93 -66.81 -2.34
N PHE A 286 -7.76 -67.42 -2.15
CA PHE A 286 -6.60 -67.23 -3.03
C PHE A 286 -6.32 -68.49 -3.89
N SER A 287 -7.23 -68.80 -4.81
CA SER A 287 -7.27 -70.10 -5.52
C SER A 287 -7.44 -69.99 -7.04
N ARG A 288 -6.72 -69.06 -7.69
CA ARG A 288 -6.31 -69.11 -9.12
C ARG A 288 -5.47 -67.88 -9.50
N CYS A 289 -4.16 -67.96 -9.31
CA CYS A 289 -3.20 -67.27 -10.18
C CYS A 289 -1.93 -68.12 -10.23
N ARG A 290 -1.41 -68.39 -11.44
CA ARG A 290 -0.32 -69.35 -11.68
C ARG A 290 0.95 -68.64 -12.14
N ASP A 291 1.40 -67.65 -11.38
CA ASP A 291 2.82 -67.34 -11.27
C ASP A 291 3.11 -66.65 -9.93
N LYS A 292 4.28 -66.91 -9.34
CA LYS A 292 4.62 -66.44 -7.97
C LYS A 292 5.78 -65.45 -7.89
N GLN A 293 6.56 -65.25 -8.96
CA GLN A 293 7.72 -64.35 -8.90
C GLN A 293 7.38 -62.86 -9.10
N LEU A 294 6.46 -62.49 -10.00
CA LEU A 294 6.16 -61.06 -10.26
C LEU A 294 5.51 -60.35 -9.05
N CYS A 295 4.61 -61.00 -8.32
CA CYS A 295 3.93 -60.37 -7.18
C CYS A 295 4.89 -60.03 -6.03
N ALA A 296 5.98 -60.80 -5.86
CA ALA A 296 6.96 -60.57 -4.80
C ALA A 296 7.81 -59.31 -5.02
N MET A 297 8.12 -58.94 -6.28
CA MET A 297 8.82 -57.68 -6.57
C MET A 297 7.92 -56.47 -6.34
N LEU A 298 6.68 -56.50 -6.84
CA LEU A 298 5.76 -55.36 -6.77
C LEU A 298 5.42 -54.97 -5.32
N ILE A 299 5.25 -55.94 -4.42
CA ILE A 299 4.98 -55.67 -2.99
C ILE A 299 6.19 -54.98 -2.32
N ASN A 300 7.41 -55.41 -2.61
CA ASN A 300 8.62 -54.80 -2.03
C ASN A 300 8.88 -53.38 -2.57
N ILE A 301 8.64 -53.11 -3.86
CA ILE A 301 8.75 -51.76 -4.44
C ILE A 301 7.78 -50.78 -3.77
N ILE A 302 6.55 -51.21 -3.49
CA ILE A 302 5.53 -50.38 -2.83
C ILE A 302 5.89 -50.13 -1.36
N LEU A 303 6.44 -51.12 -0.63
CA LEU A 303 6.84 -50.96 0.76
C LEU A 303 8.05 -50.04 0.98
N VAL A 304 8.98 -49.95 0.02
CA VAL A 304 10.18 -49.10 0.12
C VAL A 304 9.87 -47.61 -0.15
N LEU A 305 8.83 -47.29 -0.93
CA LEU A 305 8.50 -45.92 -1.33
C LEU A 305 7.53 -45.17 -0.38
N PHE A 306 6.94 -45.86 0.60
CA PHE A 306 5.89 -45.27 1.45
C PHE A 306 6.28 -44.35 2.63
N PRO A 307 7.55 -44.20 3.08
CA PRO A 307 7.89 -43.27 4.17
C PRO A 307 8.15 -41.81 3.71
N ALA A 308 7.93 -41.47 2.43
CA ALA A 308 8.26 -40.15 1.88
C ALA A 308 7.15 -39.08 1.97
N PHE A 309 5.89 -39.48 2.25
CA PHE A 309 4.72 -38.58 2.17
C PHE A 309 3.88 -38.52 3.46
N CYS A 310 4.51 -38.36 4.63
CA CYS A 310 3.80 -38.04 5.87
C CYS A 310 4.52 -37.07 6.84
N SER A 311 5.23 -36.07 6.31
CA SER A 311 5.74 -34.95 7.13
C SER A 311 4.66 -33.90 7.42
N SER A 312 3.69 -34.33 8.24
CA SER A 312 2.79 -33.55 9.10
C SER A 312 2.55 -32.06 8.77
N ALA A 313 1.29 -31.71 8.49
CA ALA A 313 0.76 -30.37 8.69
C ALA A 313 0.64 -30.04 10.20
N SER A 314 1.77 -29.83 10.88
CA SER A 314 1.84 -29.40 12.28
C SER A 314 3.18 -28.73 12.59
N ASN A 315 3.16 -27.40 12.73
CA ASN A 315 4.28 -26.62 13.27
C ASN A 315 3.74 -25.32 13.94
N ASN A 316 3.14 -25.47 15.12
CA ASN A 316 2.61 -24.35 15.92
C ASN A 316 3.04 -24.46 17.41
N ALA A 317 4.25 -24.99 17.62
CA ALA A 317 4.89 -25.17 18.94
C ALA A 317 6.42 -24.89 18.92
N THR A 318 7.04 -25.06 17.75
CA THR A 318 8.43 -24.77 17.42
C THR A 318 8.75 -23.27 17.45
N PHE A 319 10.02 -22.91 17.59
CA PHE A 319 10.50 -21.54 17.42
C PHE A 319 10.99 -21.33 15.99
N THR A 320 10.67 -20.19 15.40
CA THR A 320 11.14 -19.74 14.08
C THR A 320 12.50 -19.05 14.23
N ALA A 321 13.49 -19.40 13.41
CA ALA A 321 14.79 -18.72 13.38
C ALA A 321 14.71 -17.36 12.66
N SER A 322 15.40 -16.35 13.18
CA SER A 322 15.50 -15.02 12.55
C SER A 322 16.68 -14.23 13.13
N ARG A 323 16.73 -12.92 12.91
CA ARG A 323 17.70 -11.99 13.50
C ARG A 323 16.96 -10.85 14.22
N ALA A 324 17.58 -10.29 15.25
CA ALA A 324 17.10 -9.12 15.96
C ALA A 324 18.18 -8.04 16.01
N THR A 325 17.75 -6.79 16.05
CA THR A 325 18.58 -5.58 16.28
C THR A 325 17.85 -4.68 17.29
N TYR A 326 18.41 -3.51 17.60
CA TYR A 326 17.77 -2.51 18.47
C TYR A 326 17.84 -1.09 17.90
N PHE A 327 16.88 -0.25 18.30
CA PHE A 327 16.87 1.18 17.96
C PHE A 327 17.43 2.05 19.11
N SER A 328 17.99 3.21 18.79
CA SER A 328 18.49 4.16 19.78
C SER A 328 17.35 4.78 20.60
N SER A 329 17.40 4.63 21.93
CA SER A 329 16.41 5.21 22.86
C SER A 329 17.10 5.68 24.15
N PRO A 330 17.07 6.98 24.50
CA PRO A 330 17.86 7.53 25.62
C PRO A 330 17.57 6.93 27.01
N ASP A 331 16.36 6.43 27.26
CA ASP A 331 15.96 5.74 28.50
C ASP A 331 15.64 4.25 28.27
N GLY A 332 15.96 3.72 27.09
CA GLY A 332 15.77 2.32 26.72
C GLY A 332 14.31 1.85 26.50
N TYR A 333 13.33 2.73 26.69
CA TYR A 333 11.90 2.44 26.43
C TYR A 333 11.54 2.51 24.94
N GLY A 334 10.27 2.26 24.60
CA GLY A 334 9.72 2.48 23.27
C GLY A 334 9.81 3.92 22.77
N SER A 335 9.56 4.12 21.48
CA SER A 335 9.25 5.44 20.95
C SER A 335 7.85 5.91 21.43
N ARG A 336 7.61 7.21 21.37
CA ARG A 336 6.27 7.82 21.56
C ARG A 336 5.45 7.81 20.27
N SER A 337 6.12 7.78 19.12
CA SER A 337 5.55 7.61 17.78
C SER A 337 5.81 6.19 17.29
N GLY A 338 4.91 5.64 16.48
CA GLY A 338 5.07 4.33 15.87
C GLY A 338 3.82 3.92 15.10
N ALA A 339 3.99 3.06 14.08
CA ALA A 339 2.96 2.69 13.11
C ALA A 339 1.71 2.04 13.74
N CYS A 340 1.82 1.46 14.93
CA CYS A 340 0.66 0.94 15.67
C CYS A 340 -0.24 2.02 16.28
N GLY A 341 0.20 3.28 16.37
CA GLY A 341 -0.62 4.41 16.83
C GLY A 341 -0.87 4.50 18.34
N PHE A 342 -0.15 3.71 19.15
CA PHE A 342 -0.34 3.66 20.60
C PHE A 342 0.03 4.96 21.35
N GLY A 343 0.84 5.85 20.76
CA GLY A 343 1.31 7.07 21.41
C GLY A 343 2.19 6.80 22.64
N ASP A 344 2.18 7.70 23.62
CA ASP A 344 2.89 7.54 24.89
C ASP A 344 2.54 6.25 25.66
N TYR A 345 1.35 5.66 25.45
CA TYR A 345 1.00 4.37 26.04
C TYR A 345 1.89 3.24 25.50
N GLY A 346 2.23 3.29 24.20
CA GLY A 346 3.07 2.32 23.49
C GLY A 346 4.47 2.18 24.10
N ARG A 347 5.04 3.33 24.48
CA ARG A 347 6.40 3.48 25.04
C ARG A 347 6.69 2.56 26.22
N ALA A 348 5.70 2.37 27.10
CA ALA A 348 5.84 1.68 28.38
C ALA A 348 5.04 0.36 28.45
N ILE A 349 4.41 -0.10 27.37
CA ILE A 349 3.73 -1.40 27.35
C ILE A 349 4.72 -2.49 27.78
N ASN A 350 4.29 -3.41 28.64
CA ASN A 350 5.11 -4.54 29.09
C ASN A 350 6.48 -4.09 29.66
N ASN A 351 6.48 -3.04 30.49
CA ASN A 351 7.69 -2.43 31.08
C ASN A 351 8.70 -1.90 30.02
N GLY A 352 8.23 -1.52 28.83
CA GLY A 352 9.08 -1.10 27.72
C GLY A 352 9.73 -2.27 26.96
N TYR A 353 9.34 -3.52 27.24
CA TYR A 353 9.71 -4.68 26.41
C TYR A 353 8.86 -4.70 25.13
N VAL A 354 9.24 -3.86 24.18
CA VAL A 354 8.53 -3.61 22.93
C VAL A 354 9.47 -3.73 21.72
N SER A 355 8.90 -3.91 20.53
CA SER A 355 9.65 -4.03 19.28
C SER A 355 8.86 -3.42 18.12
N GLY A 356 9.57 -2.76 17.21
CA GLY A 356 9.18 -2.72 15.81
C GLY A 356 9.43 -4.09 15.18
N VAL A 357 8.62 -4.49 14.20
CA VAL A 357 8.73 -5.81 13.56
C VAL A 357 8.56 -5.76 12.05
N SER A 358 9.06 -6.81 11.38
CA SER A 358 8.92 -7.00 9.93
C SER A 358 7.47 -7.08 9.47
N ARG A 359 7.26 -6.87 8.16
CA ARG A 359 5.94 -6.90 7.53
C ARG A 359 5.10 -8.14 7.86
N ALA A 360 5.73 -9.32 7.86
CA ALA A 360 5.07 -10.60 8.13
C ALA A 360 4.47 -10.69 9.55
N LEU A 361 5.06 -9.98 10.51
CA LEU A 361 4.61 -9.92 11.90
C LEU A 361 3.71 -8.71 12.17
N TYR A 362 3.94 -7.57 11.48
CA TYR A 362 3.15 -6.35 11.58
C TYR A 362 1.76 -6.48 10.94
N LYS A 363 1.67 -7.17 9.79
CA LYS A 363 0.42 -7.49 9.06
C LYS A 363 -0.46 -6.27 8.80
N ASP A 364 0.12 -5.20 8.25
CA ASP A 364 -0.56 -3.93 7.93
C ASP A 364 -1.35 -3.35 9.13
N GLY A 365 -0.83 -3.56 10.35
CA GLY A 365 -1.40 -3.11 11.61
C GLY A 365 -2.26 -4.15 12.34
N ALA A 366 -2.60 -5.29 11.72
CA ALA A 366 -3.37 -6.34 12.38
C ALA A 366 -2.59 -7.09 13.47
N GLY A 367 -1.24 -7.11 13.39
CA GLY A 367 -0.34 -7.66 14.41
C GLY A 367 0.04 -6.69 15.52
N CYS A 368 -0.46 -5.44 15.50
CA CYS A 368 -0.18 -4.46 16.54
C CYS A 368 -0.71 -4.91 17.91
N GLY A 369 0.16 -4.89 18.92
CA GLY A 369 -0.15 -5.40 20.25
C GLY A 369 -0.03 -6.93 20.40
N ALA A 370 0.36 -7.66 19.35
CA ALA A 370 0.68 -9.08 19.45
C ALA A 370 1.97 -9.31 20.27
N CYS A 371 2.08 -10.48 20.89
CA CYS A 371 3.20 -10.81 21.77
C CYS A 371 4.02 -11.99 21.24
N TYR A 372 5.35 -11.89 21.40
CA TYR A 372 6.32 -12.91 20.98
C TYR A 372 7.32 -13.17 22.10
N LYS A 373 7.68 -14.44 22.32
CA LYS A 373 8.86 -14.81 23.12
C LYS A 373 10.04 -14.95 22.15
N VAL A 374 11.03 -14.08 22.31
CA VAL A 374 12.25 -14.02 21.50
C VAL A 374 13.42 -14.46 22.39
N ARG A 375 14.29 -15.33 21.88
CA ARG A 375 15.51 -15.81 22.53
C ARG A 375 16.68 -15.59 21.59
N CYS A 376 17.85 -15.23 22.09
CA CYS A 376 19.06 -15.18 21.27
C CYS A 376 19.76 -16.54 21.27
N LYS A 377 20.33 -16.93 20.12
CA LYS A 377 20.92 -18.27 19.90
C LYS A 377 22.34 -18.46 20.46
N ASN A 378 23.07 -17.40 20.80
CA ASN A 378 24.47 -17.50 21.22
C ASN A 378 24.58 -17.82 22.73
N PRO A 379 24.96 -19.05 23.14
CA PRO A 379 24.97 -19.44 24.56
C PRO A 379 26.05 -18.72 25.39
N GLN A 380 27.07 -18.13 24.73
CA GLN A 380 28.14 -17.38 25.41
C GLN A 380 27.76 -15.92 25.70
N LEU A 381 26.60 -15.46 25.22
CA LEU A 381 26.10 -14.10 25.41
C LEU A 381 24.68 -14.04 25.97
N CYS A 382 23.86 -15.07 25.73
CA CYS A 382 22.40 -14.96 25.77
C CYS A 382 21.71 -15.92 26.73
N ASN A 383 20.67 -15.41 27.39
CA ASN A 383 19.84 -16.16 28.32
C ASN A 383 18.82 -17.02 27.56
N TYR A 384 18.77 -18.32 27.87
CA TYR A 384 17.83 -19.29 27.30
C TYR A 384 16.35 -18.96 27.60
N ASP A 385 16.06 -18.15 28.62
CA ASP A 385 14.70 -17.63 28.83
C ASP A 385 14.30 -16.56 27.82
N GLY A 386 15.24 -15.81 27.27
CA GLY A 386 14.95 -14.69 26.38
C GLY A 386 14.03 -13.63 27.00
N VAL A 387 13.23 -12.96 26.16
CA VAL A 387 12.30 -11.91 26.56
C VAL A 387 10.93 -12.07 25.87
N ASN A 388 9.86 -11.75 26.59
CA ASN A 388 8.53 -11.58 26.01
C ASN A 388 8.39 -10.12 25.59
N ILE A 389 8.18 -9.85 24.30
CA ILE A 389 7.95 -8.51 23.74
C ILE A 389 6.50 -8.30 23.30
N VAL A 390 6.12 -7.03 23.12
CA VAL A 390 4.89 -6.61 22.43
C VAL A 390 5.25 -5.85 21.15
N VAL A 391 4.54 -6.13 20.06
CA VAL A 391 4.63 -5.36 18.80
C VAL A 391 4.06 -3.96 19.02
N SER A 392 4.92 -2.94 18.92
CA SER A 392 4.53 -1.53 19.08
C SER A 392 4.71 -0.70 17.81
N ASP A 393 5.41 -1.22 16.81
CA ASP A 393 5.79 -0.46 15.61
C ASP A 393 5.98 -1.36 14.37
N TYR A 394 6.08 -0.73 13.21
CA TYR A 394 6.70 -1.32 12.03
C TYR A 394 8.21 -1.06 12.09
N GLY A 395 9.03 -2.07 11.78
CA GLY A 395 10.48 -1.92 11.80
C GLY A 395 11.14 -2.93 10.88
N GLU A 396 11.76 -2.45 9.81
CA GLU A 396 12.45 -3.26 8.81
C GLU A 396 13.95 -2.94 8.80
N GLY A 397 14.76 -4.00 8.71
CA GLY A 397 16.21 -3.96 8.68
C GLY A 397 16.73 -5.26 8.08
N ASP A 398 18.00 -5.28 7.65
CA ASP A 398 18.56 -6.34 6.82
C ASP A 398 18.44 -7.74 7.44
N ARG A 399 17.40 -8.47 7.02
CA ARG A 399 17.03 -9.82 7.45
C ARG A 399 16.70 -9.93 8.94
N THR A 400 16.16 -8.88 9.57
CA THR A 400 15.72 -8.88 10.98
C THR A 400 14.20 -8.81 11.12
N ASP A 401 13.58 -9.76 11.84
CA ASP A 401 12.15 -9.69 12.18
C ASP A 401 11.84 -8.73 13.35
N PHE A 402 12.86 -8.35 14.14
CA PHE A 402 12.68 -7.56 15.37
C PHE A 402 13.68 -6.41 15.46
N ILE A 403 13.17 -5.18 15.53
CA ILE A 403 13.89 -3.97 15.93
C ILE A 403 13.43 -3.61 17.35
N MET A 404 14.14 -4.14 18.33
CA MET A 404 13.74 -4.17 19.73
C MET A 404 14.10 -2.86 20.45
N SER A 405 13.40 -2.53 21.54
CA SER A 405 13.89 -1.48 22.45
C SER A 405 15.22 -1.89 23.08
N PRO A 406 16.13 -0.95 23.44
CA PRO A 406 17.39 -1.30 24.10
C PRO A 406 17.17 -2.13 25.37
N ARG A 407 16.07 -1.90 26.09
CA ARG A 407 15.70 -2.66 27.30
C ARG A 407 15.22 -4.08 26.97
N ALA A 408 14.52 -4.28 25.86
CA ALA A 408 14.14 -5.61 25.38
C ALA A 408 15.35 -6.38 24.83
N PHE A 409 16.19 -5.73 24.02
CA PHE A 409 17.39 -6.32 23.44
C PHE A 409 18.40 -6.73 24.52
N SER A 410 18.72 -5.84 25.47
CA SER A 410 19.60 -6.15 26.60
C SER A 410 19.08 -7.29 27.47
N LYS A 411 17.75 -7.51 27.52
CA LYS A 411 17.14 -8.61 28.30
C LYS A 411 17.34 -9.99 27.65
N LEU A 412 17.79 -10.06 26.40
CA LEU A 412 18.27 -11.30 25.78
C LEU A 412 19.62 -11.77 26.34
N ALA A 413 20.42 -10.88 26.94
CA ALA A 413 21.75 -11.21 27.43
C ALA A 413 21.71 -12.01 28.75
N ILE A 414 22.78 -12.76 29.02
CA ILE A 414 23.11 -13.17 30.40
C ILE A 414 23.59 -11.95 31.21
N PRO A 415 23.43 -11.93 32.55
CA PRO A 415 23.85 -10.81 33.38
C PRO A 415 25.33 -10.44 33.16
N LYS A 416 25.63 -9.12 33.13
CA LYS A 416 26.95 -8.52 32.83
C LYS A 416 27.40 -8.63 31.36
N SER A 417 26.66 -9.31 30.49
CA SER A 417 26.97 -9.41 29.05
C SER A 417 26.15 -8.46 28.18
N GLU A 418 25.35 -7.56 28.76
CA GLU A 418 24.43 -6.67 28.05
C GLU A 418 25.17 -5.76 27.05
N LYS A 419 26.25 -5.10 27.52
CA LYS A 419 27.12 -4.26 26.67
C LYS A 419 27.77 -5.06 25.54
N LYS A 420 28.21 -6.30 25.85
CA LYS A 420 28.83 -7.22 24.89
C LYS A 420 27.83 -7.77 23.87
N LEU A 421 26.54 -7.85 24.20
CA LEU A 421 25.49 -8.17 23.24
C LEU A 421 25.21 -6.97 22.31
N THR A 422 25.06 -5.76 22.87
CA THR A 422 24.80 -4.55 22.06
C THR A 422 25.91 -4.25 21.06
N SER A 423 27.18 -4.56 21.36
CA SER A 423 28.30 -4.33 20.42
C SER A 423 28.28 -5.19 19.15
N TYR A 424 27.44 -6.23 19.05
CA TYR A 424 27.22 -6.94 17.78
C TYR A 424 26.24 -6.21 16.85
N GLY A 425 25.41 -5.30 17.38
CA GLY A 425 24.32 -4.64 16.66
C GLY A 425 23.16 -5.59 16.33
N VAL A 426 23.43 -6.59 15.47
CA VAL A 426 22.48 -7.60 15.01
C VAL A 426 22.87 -8.99 15.53
N VAL A 427 21.93 -9.70 16.16
CA VAL A 427 22.15 -11.03 16.74
C VAL A 427 21.15 -12.05 16.18
N GLU A 428 21.55 -13.31 16.10
CA GLU A 428 20.63 -14.39 15.74
C GLU A 428 19.67 -14.71 16.89
N VAL A 429 18.40 -14.89 16.53
CA VAL A 429 17.33 -15.20 17.47
C VAL A 429 16.49 -16.39 17.00
N GLU A 430 15.77 -16.97 17.94
CA GLU A 430 14.60 -17.79 17.70
C GLU A 430 13.37 -17.11 18.34
N TYR A 431 12.20 -17.20 17.70
CA TYR A 431 10.99 -16.56 18.21
C TYR A 431 9.74 -17.45 18.08
N LYS A 432 8.76 -17.24 18.95
CA LYS A 432 7.41 -17.79 18.76
C LYS A 432 6.33 -16.87 19.30
N ARG A 433 5.15 -16.94 18.69
CA ARG A 433 3.97 -16.20 19.13
C ARG A 433 3.51 -16.73 20.50
N ILE A 434 3.14 -15.81 21.40
CA ILE A 434 2.69 -16.14 22.76
C ILE A 434 1.43 -15.35 23.12
N SER A 435 0.71 -15.82 24.15
CA SER A 435 -0.44 -15.10 24.68
C SER A 435 0.01 -13.86 25.45
N CYS A 436 -0.52 -12.70 25.06
CA CYS A 436 -0.30 -11.44 25.78
C CYS A 436 -0.89 -11.53 27.19
N LYS A 437 0.00 -11.40 28.18
CA LYS A 437 -0.32 -11.33 29.62
C LYS A 437 0.07 -9.95 30.13
N TYR A 438 -0.90 -9.10 30.40
CA TYR A 438 -0.68 -7.80 31.04
C TYR A 438 -0.95 -7.94 32.54
N GLN A 439 0.06 -7.65 33.37
CA GLN A 439 -0.14 -7.55 34.83
C GLN A 439 -1.04 -6.33 35.10
N GLY A 440 -2.15 -6.56 35.79
CA GLY A 440 -3.25 -5.60 35.84
C GLY A 440 -3.01 -4.43 36.79
N ARG A 441 -3.41 -3.23 36.35
CA ARG A 441 -3.90 -2.22 37.29
C ARG A 441 -5.19 -2.79 37.91
N ILE A 442 -5.12 -3.19 39.18
CA ILE A 442 -6.29 -3.70 39.90
C ILE A 442 -7.25 -2.52 40.14
N ILE A 443 -8.44 -2.61 39.58
CA ILE A 443 -9.58 -1.77 39.93
C ILE A 443 -10.74 -2.73 40.22
N ASN A 444 -11.21 -2.73 41.47
CA ASN A 444 -12.37 -3.49 41.93
C ASN A 444 -12.33 -5.00 41.59
N ASN A 445 -11.20 -5.65 41.88
CA ASN A 445 -10.97 -7.11 41.82
C ASN A 445 -11.24 -7.82 40.46
N ASN A 446 -11.36 -7.10 39.34
CA ASN A 446 -11.56 -7.70 38.01
C ASN A 446 -10.27 -7.75 37.17
N ILE A 447 -10.09 -8.81 36.40
CA ILE A 447 -8.85 -9.12 35.68
C ILE A 447 -8.85 -8.53 34.25
N SER A 448 -7.74 -7.88 33.87
CA SER A 448 -7.42 -7.39 32.51
C SER A 448 -8.52 -6.56 31.82
N VAL A 449 -8.58 -5.27 32.15
CA VAL A 449 -9.54 -4.34 31.55
C VAL A 449 -8.97 -3.73 30.26
N ILE A 450 -9.60 -4.08 29.11
CA ILE A 450 -9.23 -3.53 27.81
C ILE A 450 -9.50 -2.03 27.79
N THR A 451 -8.56 -1.27 27.23
CA THR A 451 -8.56 0.19 27.28
C THR A 451 -8.77 0.78 25.89
N TYR A 452 -9.72 1.71 25.79
CA TYR A 452 -10.09 2.41 24.57
C TYR A 452 -9.60 3.85 24.70
N LYS A 453 -8.43 4.13 24.10
CA LYS A 453 -7.90 5.50 24.03
C LYS A 453 -8.57 6.21 22.86
N ILE A 454 -9.22 7.34 23.10
CA ILE A 454 -9.71 8.21 22.04
C ILE A 454 -8.53 9.03 21.52
N ASN A 455 -8.28 8.98 20.22
CA ASN A 455 -7.15 9.68 19.62
C ASN A 455 -7.40 11.19 19.60
N GLU A 456 -6.31 11.94 19.68
CA GLU A 456 -6.24 13.39 19.91
C GLU A 456 -6.92 14.22 18.80
N HIS A 457 -7.01 13.67 17.60
CA HIS A 457 -7.65 14.28 16.43
C HIS A 457 -9.16 13.94 16.29
N SER A 458 -9.76 13.31 17.30
CA SER A 458 -11.20 13.05 17.33
C SER A 458 -11.99 14.34 17.58
N ASN A 459 -13.06 14.56 16.83
CA ASN A 459 -13.91 15.74 16.92
C ASN A 459 -15.33 15.33 17.35
N TYR A 460 -15.68 15.57 18.62
CA TYR A 460 -17.02 15.26 19.13
C TYR A 460 -18.06 16.26 18.56
N PRO A 461 -19.22 15.81 18.06
CA PRO A 461 -19.69 14.42 17.91
C PRO A 461 -19.40 13.79 16.53
N TYR A 462 -18.81 14.53 15.59
CA TYR A 462 -18.80 14.19 14.16
C TYR A 462 -17.77 13.14 13.72
N TYR A 463 -16.68 12.95 14.46
CA TYR A 463 -15.58 12.04 14.07
C TYR A 463 -14.90 11.43 15.29
N LEU A 464 -14.86 10.10 15.33
CA LEU A 464 -14.26 9.32 16.41
C LEU A 464 -13.14 8.46 15.85
N ALA A 465 -11.92 8.65 16.35
CA ALA A 465 -10.81 7.73 16.20
C ALA A 465 -10.44 7.15 17.57
N LEU A 466 -10.28 5.83 17.66
CA LEU A 466 -9.90 5.16 18.90
C LEU A 466 -8.83 4.08 18.67
N THR A 467 -8.01 3.87 19.69
CA THR A 467 -6.95 2.85 19.73
C THR A 467 -7.29 1.83 20.81
N LEU A 468 -7.25 0.53 20.47
CA LEU A 468 -7.44 -0.55 21.43
C LEU A 468 -6.10 -0.90 22.09
N LEU A 469 -6.07 -0.88 23.43
CA LEU A 469 -4.88 -1.12 24.24
C LEU A 469 -5.12 -2.27 25.23
N TYR A 470 -4.05 -3.02 25.53
CA TYR A 470 -4.01 -4.11 26.53
C TYR A 470 -4.95 -5.30 26.24
N VAL A 471 -5.22 -5.60 24.96
CA VAL A 471 -5.99 -6.77 24.55
C VAL A 471 -5.20 -8.06 24.83
N THR A 472 -5.66 -8.87 25.79
CA THR A 472 -5.04 -10.15 26.17
C THR A 472 -5.29 -11.24 25.12
N GLY A 473 -4.47 -12.30 25.14
CA GLY A 473 -4.59 -13.47 24.23
C GLY A 473 -3.57 -13.52 23.10
N GLN A 474 -3.75 -14.45 22.15
CA GLN A 474 -2.93 -14.57 20.92
C GLN A 474 -3.66 -13.97 19.71
N ASN A 475 -4.05 -12.71 19.80
CA ASN A 475 -5.11 -12.14 18.97
C ASN A 475 -4.59 -11.14 17.94
N ASP A 476 -4.83 -11.40 16.66
CA ASP A 476 -4.82 -10.36 15.60
C ASP A 476 -6.21 -9.72 15.56
N ILE A 477 -6.30 -8.38 15.65
CA ILE A 477 -7.60 -7.67 15.66
C ILE A 477 -8.01 -7.38 14.21
N ALA A 478 -8.98 -8.13 13.69
CA ALA A 478 -9.37 -8.10 12.29
C ALA A 478 -10.42 -7.00 11.96
N ARG A 479 -11.34 -6.72 12.88
CA ARG A 479 -12.52 -5.85 12.66
C ARG A 479 -13.01 -5.26 13.99
N VAL A 480 -13.40 -3.99 13.99
CA VAL A 480 -14.05 -3.30 15.13
C VAL A 480 -15.39 -2.72 14.67
N GLU A 481 -16.43 -2.78 15.50
CA GLU A 481 -17.77 -2.29 15.17
C GLU A 481 -18.44 -1.56 16.34
N LEU A 482 -19.21 -0.52 16.03
CA LEU A 482 -20.01 0.24 16.99
C LEU A 482 -21.51 -0.08 16.84
N TRP A 483 -22.23 -0.15 17.96
CA TRP A 483 -23.68 -0.34 17.98
C TRP A 483 -24.41 0.99 17.84
N HIS A 484 -25.11 1.18 16.72
CA HIS A 484 -26.04 2.31 16.55
C HIS A 484 -27.41 1.90 17.10
N LYS A 485 -27.85 2.62 18.15
CA LYS A 485 -29.16 2.39 18.80
C LYS A 485 -30.32 2.65 17.85
N ASP A 486 -30.22 3.73 17.07
CA ASP A 486 -31.27 4.25 16.19
C ASP A 486 -31.57 3.27 15.05
N THR A 487 -30.53 2.71 14.44
CA THR A 487 -30.65 1.72 13.35
C THR A 487 -30.67 0.27 13.84
N LYS A 488 -30.58 0.02 15.16
CA LYS A 488 -30.43 -1.30 15.80
C LYS A 488 -29.44 -2.23 15.09
N LYS A 489 -28.30 -1.69 14.64
CA LYS A 489 -27.30 -2.39 13.82
C LYS A 489 -25.88 -2.07 14.29
N TRP A 490 -25.01 -3.06 14.17
CA TRP A 490 -23.56 -2.86 14.20
C TRP A 490 -23.09 -2.19 12.90
N LYS A 491 -22.24 -1.17 13.00
CA LYS A 491 -21.51 -0.59 11.86
C LYS A 491 -20.02 -0.78 12.08
N ALA A 492 -19.30 -1.22 11.05
CA ALA A 492 -17.85 -1.36 11.12
C ALA A 492 -17.15 0.00 11.18
N MET A 493 -16.13 0.09 12.03
CA MET A 493 -15.12 1.14 11.96
C MET A 493 -14.13 0.80 10.84
N ARG A 494 -13.57 1.82 10.19
CA ARG A 494 -12.42 1.66 9.31
C ARG A 494 -11.14 1.51 10.17
N ARG A 495 -10.15 0.75 9.72
CA ARG A 495 -8.79 0.84 10.28
C ARG A 495 -8.12 2.05 9.64
N ALA A 496 -7.78 3.07 10.42
CA ALA A 496 -7.12 4.26 9.92
C ALA A 496 -5.64 3.98 9.63
N PHE A 497 -4.94 3.41 10.62
CA PHE A 497 -3.58 2.87 10.53
C PHE A 497 -3.29 2.04 11.78
N GLY A 498 -2.44 1.01 11.70
CA GLY A 498 -2.01 0.27 12.89
C GLY A 498 -3.17 -0.35 13.69
N ALA A 499 -3.23 -0.02 14.99
CA ALA A 499 -4.32 -0.36 15.90
C ALA A 499 -5.37 0.77 16.08
N VAL A 500 -5.32 1.82 15.25
CA VAL A 500 -6.26 2.95 15.25
C VAL A 500 -7.44 2.67 14.33
N TRP A 501 -8.65 2.84 14.87
CA TRP A 501 -9.92 2.61 14.19
C TRP A 501 -10.77 3.87 14.19
N ASP A 502 -11.37 4.22 13.07
CA ASP A 502 -12.13 5.46 12.91
C ASP A 502 -13.53 5.31 12.32
N MET A 503 -14.39 6.28 12.66
CA MET A 503 -15.77 6.38 12.19
C MET A 503 -16.22 7.85 12.16
N ALA A 504 -16.72 8.28 11.01
CA ALA A 504 -17.50 9.52 10.89
C ALA A 504 -18.95 9.28 11.37
N ASN A 505 -19.53 10.26 12.05
CA ASN A 505 -20.86 10.23 12.67
C ASN A 505 -21.08 9.00 13.59
N PRO A 506 -20.25 8.83 14.65
CA PRO A 506 -20.43 7.80 15.68
C PRO A 506 -21.79 7.92 16.43
N PRO A 507 -22.21 6.89 17.18
CA PRO A 507 -23.46 6.93 17.95
C PRO A 507 -23.50 8.11 18.96
N SER A 508 -24.63 8.82 19.02
CA SER A 508 -24.88 10.01 19.86
C SER A 508 -25.11 9.72 21.36
N GLY A 509 -24.77 8.51 21.81
CA GLY A 509 -24.96 8.03 23.18
C GLY A 509 -23.75 7.25 23.69
N PRO A 510 -23.83 6.59 24.86
CA PRO A 510 -22.76 5.72 25.34
C PRO A 510 -22.48 4.63 24.31
N ILE A 511 -21.21 4.51 23.91
CA ILE A 511 -20.80 3.67 22.79
C ILE A 511 -20.64 2.25 23.30
N THR A 512 -21.47 1.36 22.76
CA THR A 512 -21.25 -0.09 22.83
C THR A 512 -20.49 -0.52 21.60
N LEU A 513 -19.40 -1.26 21.77
CA LEU A 513 -18.55 -1.76 20.69
C LEU A 513 -18.35 -3.28 20.78
N ARG A 514 -17.95 -3.88 19.67
CA ARG A 514 -17.42 -5.25 19.61
C ARG A 514 -16.26 -5.32 18.64
N PHE A 515 -15.37 -6.28 18.82
CA PHE A 515 -14.28 -6.52 17.87
C PHE A 515 -13.96 -8.00 17.71
N GLN A 516 -13.49 -8.35 16.52
CA GLN A 516 -13.15 -9.72 16.12
C GLN A 516 -11.67 -9.98 16.37
N ALA A 517 -11.39 -10.94 17.25
CA ALA A 517 -10.07 -11.41 17.62
C ALA A 517 -9.77 -12.75 16.92
N THR A 518 -8.66 -12.82 16.19
CA THR A 518 -8.21 -14.02 15.48
C THR A 518 -7.05 -14.68 16.19
N THR A 519 -7.23 -15.93 16.62
CA THR A 519 -6.19 -16.72 17.31
C THR A 519 -5.09 -17.20 16.34
N ASN A 520 -3.95 -17.65 16.90
CA ASN A 520 -2.86 -18.30 16.16
C ASN A 520 -3.24 -19.66 15.51
N LEU A 521 -4.46 -20.15 15.75
CA LEU A 521 -5.05 -21.35 15.15
C LEU A 521 -6.13 -21.02 14.09
N GLY A 522 -6.26 -19.75 13.70
CA GLY A 522 -7.26 -19.30 12.72
C GLY A 522 -8.69 -19.14 13.25
N TYR A 523 -9.01 -19.68 14.43
CA TYR A 523 -10.31 -19.45 15.07
C TYR A 523 -10.50 -17.96 15.37
N THR A 524 -11.61 -17.39 14.91
CA THR A 524 -12.02 -16.02 15.24
C THR A 524 -13.15 -16.03 16.25
N TYR A 525 -13.17 -15.04 17.14
CA TYR A 525 -14.25 -14.84 18.11
C TYR A 525 -14.50 -13.36 18.36
N TRP A 526 -15.70 -13.03 18.86
CA TRP A 526 -16.06 -11.65 19.19
C TRP A 526 -15.90 -11.36 20.67
N ILE A 527 -15.26 -10.22 20.98
CA ILE A 527 -15.23 -9.61 22.30
C ILE A 527 -16.23 -8.45 22.30
N HIS A 528 -17.07 -8.38 23.33
CA HIS A 528 -18.16 -7.41 23.44
C HIS A 528 -17.96 -6.48 24.64
N SER A 529 -18.22 -5.18 24.41
CA SER A 529 -17.84 -4.10 25.32
C SER A 529 -18.99 -3.09 25.40
N THR A 530 -19.93 -3.35 26.30
CA THR A 530 -21.17 -2.58 26.46
C THR A 530 -20.93 -1.25 27.17
N ASN A 531 -21.35 -0.15 26.54
CA ASN A 531 -21.17 1.23 27.03
C ASN A 531 -19.72 1.56 27.42
N ALA A 532 -18.75 1.01 26.68
CA ALA A 532 -17.32 1.07 26.96
C ALA A 532 -16.72 2.50 26.95
N ILE A 533 -17.37 3.42 26.26
CA ILE A 533 -17.02 4.84 26.17
C ILE A 533 -18.29 5.65 26.49
N PRO A 534 -18.23 6.66 27.38
CA PRO A 534 -19.41 7.44 27.79
C PRO A 534 -19.94 8.34 26.66
N LYS A 535 -21.17 8.85 26.78
CA LYS A 535 -21.79 9.74 25.78
C LYS A 535 -20.92 10.97 25.48
N LEU A 536 -20.43 11.64 26.52
CA LEU A 536 -19.60 12.85 26.42
C LEU A 536 -18.12 12.47 26.49
N TRP A 537 -17.65 11.71 25.51
CA TRP A 537 -16.24 11.35 25.39
C TRP A 537 -15.39 12.55 24.95
N LYS A 538 -14.13 12.57 25.37
CA LYS A 538 -13.15 13.62 25.04
C LYS A 538 -12.00 13.04 24.22
N ALA A 539 -11.46 13.82 23.28
CA ALA A 539 -10.23 13.47 22.58
C ALA A 539 -9.05 13.33 23.58
N GLY A 540 -8.12 12.41 23.30
CA GLY A 540 -6.99 12.09 24.18
C GLY A 540 -7.34 11.25 25.42
N ALA A 541 -8.61 11.18 25.83
CA ALA A 541 -9.03 10.44 27.02
C ALA A 541 -9.00 8.91 26.80
N ALA A 542 -8.73 8.16 27.86
CA ALA A 542 -8.77 6.70 27.86
C ALA A 542 -9.91 6.17 28.73
N TYR A 543 -10.62 5.17 28.22
CA TYR A 543 -11.76 4.54 28.90
C TYR A 543 -11.53 3.03 29.09
N HIS A 544 -12.06 2.48 30.17
CA HIS A 544 -11.80 1.11 30.63
C HIS A 544 -13.14 0.36 30.75
N ALA A 545 -13.29 -0.80 30.10
CA ALA A 545 -14.55 -1.55 30.10
C ALA A 545 -14.39 -3.03 30.49
N ASN A 546 -15.26 -3.49 31.39
CA ASN A 546 -15.45 -4.93 31.68
C ASN A 546 -16.11 -5.58 30.45
N ASN A 547 -15.49 -6.62 29.90
CA ASN A 547 -15.90 -7.22 28.63
C ASN A 547 -16.48 -8.62 28.84
N SER A 548 -17.44 -9.00 28.01
CA SER A 548 -17.87 -10.39 27.86
C SER A 548 -17.30 -10.98 26.57
N SER A 549 -17.05 -12.28 26.59
CA SER A 549 -16.68 -13.04 25.39
C SER A 549 -17.70 -14.16 25.19
N GLN A 550 -18.06 -14.43 23.94
CA GLN A 550 -18.91 -15.57 23.58
C GLN A 550 -18.20 -16.43 22.55
N ARG A 551 -18.04 -17.72 22.87
CA ARG A 551 -17.64 -18.75 21.92
C ARG A 551 -18.89 -19.40 21.36
N SER A 552 -19.02 -19.45 20.04
CA SER A 552 -20.09 -20.16 19.35
C SER A 552 -19.84 -21.68 19.37
N HIS A 553 -20.23 -22.34 20.46
CA HIS A 553 -20.42 -23.80 20.48
C HIS A 553 -21.90 -24.13 20.27
N VAL A 554 -22.18 -25.18 19.50
CA VAL A 554 -23.50 -25.82 19.46
C VAL A 554 -23.76 -26.38 20.85
N GLY A 555 -24.88 -26.00 21.47
CA GLY A 555 -25.02 -26.03 22.93
C GLY A 555 -25.76 -27.22 23.51
N PHE A 556 -25.66 -27.34 24.83
CA PHE A 556 -26.67 -27.89 25.73
C PHE A 556 -26.85 -26.91 26.90
N GLY A 557 -28.05 -26.81 27.45
CA GLY A 557 -28.42 -25.75 28.38
C GLY A 557 -28.37 -26.16 29.86
N ALA A 558 -28.06 -25.20 30.73
CA ALA A 558 -28.39 -25.24 32.15
C ALA A 558 -28.61 -23.80 32.65
N SER A 559 -29.66 -23.56 33.44
CA SER A 559 -30.00 -22.25 34.00
C SER A 559 -29.45 -22.09 35.41
N SER A 560 -28.98 -20.89 35.75
CA SER A 560 -28.98 -20.40 37.13
C SER A 560 -29.14 -18.89 37.17
N SER A 561 -29.81 -18.38 38.20
CA SER A 561 -30.08 -16.96 38.41
C SER A 561 -29.57 -16.51 39.78
N GLN A 562 -29.13 -15.26 39.91
CA GLN A 562 -29.17 -14.51 41.18
C GLN A 562 -28.82 -13.02 40.99
N LYS A 563 -29.44 -12.17 41.83
CA LYS A 563 -29.12 -10.74 42.06
C LYS A 563 -28.92 -10.53 43.57
N PRO A 564 -27.90 -9.77 44.00
CA PRO A 564 -28.09 -8.68 44.99
C PRO A 564 -27.16 -7.46 44.73
N LYS A 565 -27.34 -6.25 45.30
CA LYS A 565 -28.50 -5.56 45.90
C LYS A 565 -28.37 -4.04 45.57
N LYS A 566 -28.15 -3.14 46.55
CA LYS A 566 -27.77 -1.70 46.42
C LYS A 566 -27.22 -1.19 47.77
N SER A 567 -26.29 -0.22 47.73
CA SER A 567 -25.98 0.82 48.76
C SER A 567 -25.00 1.82 48.09
N ILE A 568 -25.08 3.16 48.15
CA ILE A 568 -25.69 4.19 49.03
C ILE A 568 -24.94 4.47 50.34
N PHE A 569 -24.11 5.52 50.31
CA PHE A 569 -23.76 6.57 51.31
C PHE A 569 -22.99 7.65 50.47
N VAL A 570 -23.12 8.99 50.49
CA VAL A 570 -23.56 10.08 51.41
C VAL A 570 -22.36 10.91 51.93
N SER A 571 -22.28 12.18 51.46
CA SER A 571 -21.63 13.38 52.07
C SER A 571 -20.11 13.40 52.39
N ASP A 572 -19.41 14.54 52.55
CA ASP A 572 -19.82 15.97 52.60
C ASP A 572 -18.73 16.99 52.11
N ARG A 573 -19.03 18.30 52.27
CA ARG A 573 -18.32 19.62 52.11
C ARG A 573 -16.83 19.72 52.61
N ILE A 574 -15.98 20.76 52.41
CA ILE A 574 -16.07 22.18 51.90
C ILE A 574 -14.70 22.77 51.39
N PHE A 575 -14.68 24.03 50.89
CA PHE A 575 -13.54 24.92 50.46
C PHE A 575 -12.71 25.53 51.65
N PRO A 576 -11.73 26.52 51.56
CA PRO A 576 -11.21 27.42 50.49
C PRO A 576 -9.63 27.45 50.41
N SER A 577 -8.78 28.44 50.02
CA SER A 577 -8.76 29.82 49.38
C SER A 577 -7.31 30.17 48.84
N HIS A 578 -7.10 31.39 48.29
CA HIS A 578 -5.81 32.11 47.98
C HIS A 578 -5.02 31.67 46.72
N VAL A 579 -4.64 32.49 45.70
CA VAL A 579 -4.64 33.95 45.36
C VAL A 579 -3.38 34.78 45.71
N HIS A 580 -2.58 35.11 44.68
CA HIS A 580 -1.85 36.37 44.34
C HIS A 580 -1.18 36.10 42.96
N VAL A 581 -1.13 36.90 41.87
CA VAL A 581 -1.29 38.34 41.48
C VAL A 581 0.02 38.84 40.82
N SER A 582 -0.14 39.55 39.70
CA SER A 582 0.84 39.81 38.62
C SER A 582 2.02 40.74 38.96
N PHE A 583 3.03 40.76 38.08
CA PHE A 583 3.58 42.03 37.56
C PHE A 583 4.05 41.90 36.09
N SER A 584 3.99 43.00 35.35
CA SER A 584 4.43 43.12 33.94
C SER A 584 5.30 44.37 33.78
N LEU A 585 6.35 44.29 32.95
CA LEU A 585 7.18 45.46 32.63
C LEU A 585 7.32 45.63 31.11
N LYS A 586 7.23 46.88 30.65
CA LYS A 586 7.58 47.28 29.27
C LYS A 586 8.98 47.88 29.28
N PHE A 587 9.70 47.74 28.17
CA PHE A 587 10.81 48.63 27.82
C PHE A 587 10.59 49.19 26.41
N VAL A 588 11.05 50.41 26.19
CA VAL A 588 10.98 51.12 24.91
C VAL A 588 12.39 51.54 24.52
N ALA A 589 12.79 51.28 23.28
CA ALA A 589 14.00 51.80 22.65
C ALA A 589 13.65 52.21 21.21
N SER A 590 14.31 53.22 20.68
CA SER A 590 13.85 53.95 19.49
C SER A 590 14.66 53.68 18.22
N CYS A 591 13.96 53.74 17.09
CA CYS A 591 14.40 54.01 15.71
C CYS A 591 15.80 53.52 15.25
N GLY A 592 15.79 52.55 14.33
CA GLY A 592 16.90 52.29 13.42
C GLY A 592 16.37 51.79 12.07
N ARG A 593 16.40 52.64 11.03
CA ARG A 593 16.11 52.22 9.64
C ARG A 593 17.32 51.47 9.07
N SER A 594 17.35 50.15 9.18
CA SER A 594 18.14 49.33 8.26
C SER A 594 17.29 48.95 7.04
N VAL A 595 17.72 49.36 5.86
CA VAL A 595 17.20 48.77 4.61
C VAL A 595 17.87 47.41 4.46
N SER A 596 17.27 46.39 5.08
CA SER A 596 17.67 45.01 4.83
C SER A 596 17.32 44.67 3.39
N THR A 597 18.33 44.49 2.55
CA THR A 597 18.13 43.93 1.21
C THR A 597 17.70 42.47 1.34
N ASP A 598 16.61 42.12 0.65
CA ASP A 598 15.92 40.85 0.83
C ASP A 598 16.70 39.69 0.17
N LYS A 599 17.78 39.26 0.83
CA LYS A 599 18.49 38.02 0.50
C LYS A 599 17.63 36.82 0.87
N LEU A 600 16.63 36.54 0.02
CA LEU A 600 15.87 35.29 0.01
C LEU A 600 16.85 34.11 0.03
N GLN A 601 16.86 33.43 1.17
CA GLN A 601 17.86 32.43 1.54
C GLN A 601 17.88 31.26 0.54
N GLU A 602 19.00 31.09 -0.15
CA GLU A 602 19.21 30.01 -1.11
C GLU A 602 19.42 28.68 -0.35
N VAL A 603 18.62 27.67 -0.67
CA VAL A 603 18.57 26.41 0.07
C VAL A 603 19.49 25.40 -0.59
N ALA A 604 20.44 24.83 0.17
CA ALA A 604 21.36 23.81 -0.31
C ALA A 604 20.67 22.44 -0.43
N SER A 605 20.93 21.71 -1.52
CA SER A 605 20.45 20.35 -1.76
C SER A 605 21.37 19.62 -2.77
N ARG A 606 20.92 18.49 -3.31
CA ARG A 606 21.54 17.78 -4.44
C ARG A 606 20.55 17.70 -5.60
N ALA A 607 21.06 17.70 -6.82
CA ALA A 607 20.28 17.38 -8.02
C ALA A 607 20.89 16.18 -8.74
N THR A 608 20.03 15.39 -9.36
CA THR A 608 20.36 14.31 -10.31
C THR A 608 19.49 14.51 -11.57
N TYR A 609 19.56 13.60 -12.56
CA TYR A 609 18.70 13.66 -13.74
C TYR A 609 18.05 12.32 -14.11
N TYR A 610 16.95 12.41 -14.83
CA TYR A 610 16.21 11.31 -15.45
C TYR A 610 15.55 11.84 -16.73
N GLY A 611 15.29 10.99 -17.73
CA GLY A 611 14.48 11.40 -18.88
C GLY A 611 14.76 10.62 -20.16
N THR A 612 14.10 11.06 -21.22
CA THR A 612 14.12 10.44 -22.55
C THR A 612 15.37 10.81 -23.36
N PRO A 613 15.75 10.02 -24.38
CA PRO A 613 16.94 10.29 -25.21
C PRO A 613 16.93 11.63 -25.97
N ASP A 614 15.75 12.24 -26.14
CA ASP A 614 15.60 13.59 -26.72
C ASP A 614 15.85 14.74 -25.72
N GLY A 615 16.14 14.41 -24.45
CA GLY A 615 16.53 15.34 -23.40
C GLY A 615 15.37 16.03 -22.67
N TYR A 616 14.13 15.76 -23.03
CA TYR A 616 12.95 16.29 -22.34
C TYR A 616 12.62 15.48 -21.07
N GLY A 617 11.57 15.89 -20.34
CA GLY A 617 11.01 15.08 -19.24
C GLY A 617 10.16 13.90 -19.74
N THR A 618 9.45 13.23 -18.84
CA THR A 618 8.50 12.15 -19.19
C THR A 618 7.08 12.69 -19.45
N PRO A 619 6.29 12.08 -20.37
CA PRO A 619 4.87 12.43 -20.51
C PRO A 619 4.02 12.03 -19.28
N SER A 620 4.49 11.05 -18.50
CA SER A 620 3.73 10.34 -17.46
C SER A 620 3.96 10.85 -16.04
N GLY A 621 4.48 12.07 -15.87
CA GLY A 621 4.80 12.63 -14.55
C GLY A 621 3.59 12.79 -13.61
N ALA A 622 3.83 12.61 -12.31
CA ALA A 622 2.84 12.60 -11.23
C ALA A 622 2.00 13.88 -11.08
N CYS A 623 2.38 14.99 -11.72
CA CYS A 623 1.53 16.17 -11.79
C CYS A 623 0.34 16.03 -12.77
N GLY A 624 0.32 15.02 -13.65
CA GLY A 624 -0.79 14.77 -14.58
C GLY A 624 -0.93 15.80 -15.69
N PHE A 625 0.20 16.35 -16.16
CA PHE A 625 0.25 17.29 -17.28
C PHE A 625 0.25 16.61 -18.66
N GLY A 626 0.58 15.31 -18.74
CA GLY A 626 0.72 14.59 -20.02
C GLY A 626 1.89 15.12 -20.84
N GLU A 627 1.78 15.05 -22.17
CA GLU A 627 2.81 15.51 -23.14
C GLU A 627 3.24 16.99 -22.97
N TYR A 628 2.36 17.83 -22.43
CA TYR A 628 2.71 19.21 -22.04
C TYR A 628 3.73 19.24 -20.88
N GLY A 629 3.67 18.28 -19.96
CA GLY A 629 4.52 18.19 -18.76
C GLY A 629 5.98 17.91 -19.05
N ARG A 630 6.32 17.34 -20.21
CA ARG A 630 7.72 17.18 -20.64
C ARG A 630 8.25 18.33 -21.47
N THR A 631 7.39 19.07 -22.17
CA THR A 631 7.75 20.12 -23.14
C THR A 631 7.65 21.54 -22.58
N VAL A 632 6.86 21.76 -21.52
CA VAL A 632 6.72 23.05 -20.83
C VAL A 632 8.08 23.66 -20.48
N ASN A 633 8.20 24.99 -20.57
CA ASN A 633 9.45 25.71 -20.32
C ASN A 633 10.64 25.16 -21.16
N ASN A 634 10.38 24.83 -22.43
CA ASN A 634 11.35 24.24 -23.36
C ASN A 634 11.96 22.91 -22.85
N GLY A 635 11.23 22.15 -22.04
CA GLY A 635 11.71 20.93 -21.41
C GLY A 635 12.66 21.15 -20.22
N TYR A 636 12.82 22.39 -19.73
CA TYR A 636 13.48 22.65 -18.46
C TYR A 636 12.50 22.34 -17.31
N VAL A 637 12.44 21.06 -16.94
CA VAL A 637 11.47 20.50 -15.98
C VAL A 637 12.15 19.61 -14.94
N SER A 638 11.45 19.34 -13.83
CA SER A 638 11.94 18.47 -12.76
C SER A 638 10.83 17.63 -12.13
N ALA A 639 11.17 16.39 -11.77
CA ALA A 639 10.57 15.73 -10.61
C ALA A 639 11.19 16.31 -9.33
N VAL A 640 10.45 16.37 -8.24
CA VAL A 640 10.95 16.92 -6.96
C VAL A 640 10.54 16.10 -5.73
N SER A 641 11.27 16.32 -4.63
CA SER A 641 11.00 15.70 -3.32
C SER A 641 9.61 16.03 -2.78
N ARG A 642 9.17 15.24 -1.79
CA ARG A 642 7.86 15.38 -1.13
C ARG A 642 7.62 16.78 -0.57
N ALA A 643 8.67 17.41 -0.03
CA ALA A 643 8.60 18.75 0.56
C ALA A 643 8.26 19.85 -0.47
N LEU A 644 8.73 19.69 -1.72
CA LEU A 644 8.46 20.62 -2.81
C LEU A 644 7.19 20.24 -3.59
N TYR A 645 6.91 18.94 -3.75
CA TYR A 645 5.71 18.42 -4.43
C TYR A 645 4.40 18.71 -3.67
N LYS A 646 4.44 18.71 -2.33
CA LYS A 646 3.30 19.04 -1.45
C LYS A 646 2.00 18.30 -1.80
N ASP A 647 2.11 16.99 -2.01
CA ASP A 647 1.02 16.11 -2.42
C ASP A 647 0.19 16.62 -3.64
N GLY A 648 0.89 17.29 -4.57
CA GLY A 648 0.34 17.82 -5.83
C GLY A 648 0.07 19.32 -5.81
N ALA A 649 0.12 19.99 -4.65
CA ALA A 649 -0.06 21.44 -4.58
C ALA A 649 1.12 22.24 -5.18
N GLY A 650 2.33 21.66 -5.20
CA GLY A 650 3.51 22.26 -5.82
C GLY A 650 3.63 22.03 -7.33
N CYS A 651 2.69 21.31 -7.96
CA CYS A 651 2.71 21.05 -9.39
C CYS A 651 2.55 22.33 -10.23
N GLY A 652 3.45 22.54 -11.18
CA GLY A 652 3.54 23.75 -11.99
C GLY A 652 4.29 24.92 -11.33
N ALA A 653 4.79 24.75 -10.09
CA ALA A 653 5.61 25.76 -9.43
C ALA A 653 7.01 25.87 -10.08
N CYS A 654 7.63 27.04 -9.98
CA CYS A 654 8.90 27.35 -10.63
C CYS A 654 10.04 27.59 -9.63
N TYR A 655 11.22 27.06 -9.94
CA TYR A 655 12.43 27.19 -9.13
C TYR A 655 13.63 27.56 -10.00
N GLN A 656 14.49 28.44 -9.50
CA GLN A 656 15.85 28.58 -10.02
C GLN A 656 16.72 27.58 -9.27
N VAL A 657 17.45 26.74 -10.01
CA VAL A 657 18.40 25.74 -9.49
C VAL A 657 19.78 26.06 -10.04
N ARG A 658 20.79 26.11 -9.17
CA ARG A 658 22.18 26.42 -9.50
C ARG A 658 23.07 25.30 -8.97
N CYS A 659 24.08 24.89 -9.74
CA CYS A 659 25.08 23.91 -9.28
C CYS A 659 26.26 24.63 -8.63
N LYS A 660 26.73 24.12 -7.49
CA LYS A 660 27.74 24.81 -6.65
C LYS A 660 29.18 24.76 -7.16
N ASN A 661 29.50 23.99 -8.20
CA ASN A 661 30.88 23.83 -8.68
C ASN A 661 31.21 24.90 -9.76
N PRO A 662 31.97 25.97 -9.44
CA PRO A 662 32.21 27.08 -10.37
C PRO A 662 33.11 26.69 -11.56
N HIS A 663 33.79 25.53 -11.50
CA HIS A 663 34.63 25.03 -12.59
C HIS A 663 33.87 24.13 -13.58
N LEU A 664 32.62 23.79 -13.28
CA LEU A 664 31.76 22.99 -14.17
C LEU A 664 30.42 23.66 -14.49
N CYS A 665 29.95 24.59 -13.66
CA CYS A 665 28.58 25.08 -13.67
C CYS A 665 28.44 26.60 -13.86
N THR A 666 27.34 27.01 -14.47
CA THR A 666 26.98 28.42 -14.70
C THR A 666 26.45 29.08 -13.43
N TYR A 667 26.76 30.37 -13.26
CA TYR A 667 26.24 31.17 -12.15
C TYR A 667 24.73 31.42 -12.22
N ASP A 668 24.16 31.47 -13.42
CA ASP A 668 22.70 31.65 -13.60
C ASP A 668 21.91 30.36 -13.32
N GLY A 669 22.52 29.20 -13.58
CA GLY A 669 21.86 27.91 -13.45
C GLY A 669 20.70 27.73 -14.44
N VAL A 670 19.63 27.08 -13.99
CA VAL A 670 18.44 26.80 -14.79
C VAL A 670 17.15 27.12 -14.02
N ASN A 671 16.21 27.77 -14.70
CA ASN A 671 14.84 27.95 -14.21
C ASN A 671 14.01 26.76 -14.66
N ILE A 672 13.43 25.99 -13.73
CA ILE A 672 12.63 24.79 -14.02
C ILE A 672 11.17 24.94 -13.60
N VAL A 673 10.31 24.09 -14.17
CA VAL A 673 8.93 23.86 -13.74
C VAL A 673 8.82 22.47 -13.09
N VAL A 674 8.13 22.38 -11.96
CA VAL A 674 7.81 21.10 -11.30
C VAL A 674 6.71 20.39 -12.06
N THR A 675 7.00 19.22 -12.64
CA THR A 675 6.05 18.43 -13.44
C THR A 675 5.90 16.97 -12.99
N ASP A 676 6.68 16.54 -12.00
CA ASP A 676 6.66 15.17 -11.47
C ASP A 676 7.07 15.13 -9.98
N TYR A 677 6.97 13.96 -9.35
CA TYR A 677 7.42 13.65 -8.00
C TYR A 677 8.50 12.58 -8.05
N GLY A 678 9.65 12.83 -7.44
CA GLY A 678 10.77 11.90 -7.42
C GLY A 678 11.77 12.26 -6.34
N GLU A 679 12.21 11.25 -5.58
CA GLU A 679 13.02 11.44 -4.38
C GLU A 679 14.12 10.37 -4.30
N GLY A 680 15.36 10.82 -4.15
CA GLY A 680 16.56 10.01 -3.94
C GLY A 680 17.33 10.48 -2.71
N ASP A 681 18.47 9.85 -2.38
CA ASP A 681 19.24 10.17 -1.18
C ASP A 681 19.72 11.64 -1.17
N ARG A 682 18.97 12.47 -0.44
CA ARG A 682 19.19 13.92 -0.25
C ARG A 682 19.11 14.74 -1.56
N THR A 683 18.31 14.31 -2.54
CA THR A 683 18.06 15.08 -3.78
C THR A 683 16.67 15.70 -3.79
N ASP A 684 16.56 17.03 -3.74
CA ASP A 684 15.26 17.71 -3.90
C ASP A 684 14.82 17.82 -5.37
N PHE A 685 15.74 17.65 -6.33
CA PHE A 685 15.48 17.79 -7.76
C PHE A 685 16.03 16.60 -8.56
N ILE A 686 15.16 16.00 -9.36
CA ILE A 686 15.52 15.06 -10.43
C ILE A 686 15.14 15.75 -11.75
N LEU A 687 16.14 16.36 -12.38
CA LEU A 687 16.01 17.24 -13.54
C LEU A 687 15.82 16.44 -14.84
N SER A 688 15.22 17.04 -15.87
CA SER A 688 15.37 16.53 -17.25
C SER A 688 16.84 16.59 -17.69
N PRO A 689 17.31 15.77 -18.67
CA PRO A 689 18.69 15.83 -19.14
C PRO A 689 19.04 17.20 -19.74
N ARG A 690 18.06 17.87 -20.37
CA ARG A 690 18.21 19.23 -20.90
C ARG A 690 18.26 20.30 -19.79
N ALA A 691 17.60 20.11 -18.66
CA ALA A 691 17.76 21.00 -17.50
C ALA A 691 19.10 20.77 -16.78
N PHE A 692 19.52 19.51 -16.61
CA PHE A 692 20.77 19.16 -15.95
C PHE A 692 21.99 19.61 -16.76
N SER A 693 22.04 19.31 -18.06
CA SER A 693 23.10 19.82 -18.95
C SER A 693 23.12 21.35 -19.02
N LYS A 694 21.98 22.04 -18.88
CA LYS A 694 21.92 23.51 -18.86
C LYS A 694 22.54 24.14 -17.60
N LEU A 695 22.74 23.38 -16.52
CA LEU A 695 23.57 23.84 -15.39
C LEU A 695 25.04 24.02 -15.79
N ALA A 696 25.54 23.27 -16.78
CA ALA A 696 26.95 23.22 -17.12
C ALA A 696 27.45 24.47 -17.86
N LEU A 697 28.73 24.80 -17.68
CA LEU A 697 29.48 25.71 -18.55
C LEU A 697 29.53 25.15 -20.00
N PRO A 698 29.72 26.02 -21.02
CA PRO A 698 29.91 25.57 -22.39
C PRO A 698 30.96 24.44 -22.50
N ASN A 699 30.64 23.42 -23.31
CA ASN A 699 31.44 22.21 -23.51
C ASN A 699 31.71 21.36 -22.25
N SER A 700 31.14 21.71 -21.09
CA SER A 700 31.27 20.96 -19.83
C SER A 700 30.06 20.08 -19.52
N ASP A 701 29.06 20.05 -20.40
CA ASP A 701 27.80 19.31 -20.27
C ASP A 701 28.04 17.81 -20.05
N LYS A 702 28.79 17.14 -20.95
CA LYS A 702 29.13 15.70 -20.81
C LYS A 702 29.89 15.42 -19.52
N LYS A 703 30.78 16.34 -19.12
CA LYS A 703 31.59 16.23 -17.89
C LYS A 703 30.76 16.45 -16.63
N LEU A 704 29.70 17.26 -16.68
CA LEU A 704 28.76 17.42 -15.57
C LEU A 704 27.84 16.18 -15.46
N MET A 705 27.30 15.72 -16.58
CA MET A 705 26.44 14.53 -16.66
C MET A 705 27.15 13.29 -16.08
N SER A 706 28.46 13.12 -16.31
CA SER A 706 29.22 11.98 -15.78
C SER A 706 29.39 11.95 -14.25
N TYR A 707 29.02 13.00 -13.50
CA TYR A 707 28.93 12.91 -12.03
C TYR A 707 27.64 12.22 -11.56
N GLY A 708 26.59 12.20 -12.39
CA GLY A 708 25.25 11.71 -12.06
C GLY A 708 24.49 12.60 -11.06
N VAL A 709 25.09 12.86 -9.90
CA VAL A 709 24.53 13.69 -8.82
C VAL A 709 25.48 14.84 -8.50
N VAL A 710 24.96 16.07 -8.44
CA VAL A 710 25.73 17.29 -8.14
C VAL A 710 25.12 18.05 -6.96
N GLU A 711 25.94 18.77 -6.20
CA GLU A 711 25.42 19.71 -5.21
C GLU A 711 24.81 20.94 -5.88
N VAL A 712 23.65 21.33 -5.38
CA VAL A 712 22.91 22.49 -5.87
C VAL A 712 22.50 23.42 -4.73
N GLU A 713 22.14 24.63 -5.11
CA GLU A 713 21.34 25.55 -4.33
C GLU A 713 20.09 25.95 -5.14
N TYR A 714 18.98 26.27 -4.46
CA TYR A 714 17.74 26.61 -5.14
C TYR A 714 16.91 27.67 -4.41
N LYS A 715 16.04 28.34 -5.16
CA LYS A 715 15.03 29.28 -4.64
C LYS A 715 13.76 29.29 -5.49
N ARG A 716 12.61 29.50 -4.84
CA ARG A 716 11.30 29.57 -5.51
C ARG A 716 11.13 30.91 -6.24
N ILE A 717 10.95 30.85 -7.55
CA ILE A 717 10.80 32.02 -8.44
C ILE A 717 9.34 32.18 -8.90
N SER A 718 9.03 33.30 -9.55
CA SER A 718 7.75 33.48 -10.24
C SER A 718 7.72 32.65 -11.52
N CYS A 719 6.63 31.92 -11.76
CA CYS A 719 6.35 31.40 -13.08
C CYS A 719 5.89 32.54 -14.01
N ASN A 720 6.56 32.71 -15.14
CA ASN A 720 6.30 33.79 -16.11
C ASN A 720 5.91 33.16 -17.46
N TYR A 721 4.65 32.74 -17.60
CA TYR A 721 4.14 32.14 -18.84
C TYR A 721 3.78 33.17 -19.92
N TYR A 722 3.61 34.44 -19.54
CA TYR A 722 3.30 35.57 -20.43
C TYR A 722 4.06 36.83 -19.96
N PRO A 723 4.40 37.77 -20.87
CA PRO A 723 5.17 38.98 -20.54
C PRO A 723 4.37 40.05 -19.77
N THR A 724 3.07 39.84 -19.54
CA THR A 724 2.19 40.79 -18.84
C THR A 724 2.17 40.52 -17.33
N HIS A 725 2.78 41.41 -16.54
CA HIS A 725 2.96 41.29 -15.09
C HIS A 725 1.67 41.37 -14.23
N HIS A 726 0.47 41.25 -14.80
CA HIS A 726 -0.80 41.43 -14.11
C HIS A 726 -1.77 40.24 -14.31
N ILE A 727 -2.16 39.61 -13.20
CA ILE A 727 -3.07 38.44 -13.19
C ILE A 727 -4.46 38.79 -13.75
N ASN A 728 -4.91 40.04 -13.58
CA ASN A 728 -6.24 40.54 -13.99
C ASN A 728 -6.51 40.53 -15.52
N ASN A 729 -5.53 40.19 -16.35
CA ASN A 729 -5.74 39.92 -17.78
C ASN A 729 -4.90 38.71 -18.27
N SER A 730 -4.53 37.81 -17.36
CA SER A 730 -3.83 36.57 -17.70
C SER A 730 -4.79 35.57 -18.36
N ILE A 731 -4.25 34.81 -19.33
CA ILE A 731 -4.93 33.67 -19.94
C ILE A 731 -4.54 32.42 -19.18
N ILE A 732 -5.51 31.62 -18.75
CA ILE A 732 -5.28 30.30 -18.15
C ILE A 732 -5.89 29.24 -19.04
N THR A 733 -5.18 28.11 -19.18
CA THR A 733 -5.63 26.99 -20.01
C THR A 733 -6.16 25.87 -19.11
N TYR A 734 -7.42 25.51 -19.32
CA TYR A 734 -8.03 24.32 -18.75
C TYR A 734 -7.90 23.19 -19.77
N LYS A 735 -6.93 22.30 -19.55
CA LYS A 735 -6.84 21.06 -20.34
C LYS A 735 -7.82 20.05 -19.76
N ILE A 736 -8.79 19.62 -20.56
CA ILE A 736 -9.64 18.48 -20.23
C ILE A 736 -8.80 17.22 -20.35
N ASN A 737 -8.76 16.41 -19.31
CA ASN A 737 -8.05 15.14 -19.32
C ASN A 737 -8.69 14.18 -20.34
N GLU A 738 -7.86 13.43 -21.05
CA GLU A 738 -8.19 12.47 -22.10
C GLU A 738 -9.18 11.38 -21.64
N HIS A 739 -9.23 11.10 -20.34
CA HIS A 739 -10.10 10.07 -19.73
C HIS A 739 -11.47 10.64 -19.31
N SER A 740 -11.74 11.93 -19.55
CA SER A 740 -13.05 12.54 -19.29
C SER A 740 -14.14 11.93 -20.19
N ASN A 741 -15.37 11.83 -19.68
CA ASN A 741 -16.51 11.27 -20.39
C ASN A 741 -17.67 12.27 -20.38
N TYR A 742 -17.94 12.91 -21.51
CA TYR A 742 -19.04 13.87 -21.62
C TYR A 742 -20.40 13.14 -21.65
N PRO A 743 -21.43 13.56 -20.87
CA PRO A 743 -21.45 14.65 -19.89
C PRO A 743 -21.18 14.20 -18.45
N TYR A 744 -20.91 12.91 -18.19
CA TYR A 744 -21.00 12.30 -16.86
C TYR A 744 -19.76 12.49 -15.95
N TYR A 745 -18.58 12.72 -16.51
CA TYR A 745 -17.33 12.79 -15.74
C TYR A 745 -16.35 13.77 -16.38
N LEU A 746 -16.04 14.85 -15.67
CA LEU A 746 -15.06 15.85 -16.07
C LEU A 746 -13.83 15.74 -15.19
N ALA A 747 -12.67 15.48 -15.78
CA ALA A 747 -11.37 15.68 -15.16
C ALA A 747 -10.58 16.73 -15.95
N LEU A 748 -9.88 17.64 -15.26
CA LEU A 748 -9.13 18.72 -15.89
C LEU A 748 -7.85 19.07 -15.14
N THR A 749 -6.91 19.69 -15.85
CA THR A 749 -5.65 20.21 -15.33
C THR A 749 -5.57 21.71 -15.66
N ILE A 750 -5.17 22.53 -14.68
CA ILE A 750 -5.04 23.99 -14.82
C ILE A 750 -3.59 24.32 -15.19
N LEU A 751 -3.36 24.95 -16.35
CA LEU A 751 -2.04 25.27 -16.90
C LEU A 751 -1.83 26.79 -17.03
N HIS A 752 -0.57 27.20 -17.19
CA HIS A 752 -0.14 28.61 -17.36
C HIS A 752 -0.43 29.53 -16.16
N VAL A 753 -0.36 28.99 -14.95
CA VAL A 753 -0.60 29.72 -13.69
C VAL A 753 0.63 30.56 -13.32
N SER A 754 0.64 31.84 -13.68
CA SER A 754 1.75 32.75 -13.38
C SER A 754 1.88 33.07 -11.87
N GLY A 755 3.07 33.56 -11.47
CA GLY A 755 3.38 33.99 -10.10
C GLY A 755 4.04 32.91 -9.23
N LYS A 756 4.07 33.11 -7.91
CA LYS A 756 4.61 32.16 -6.91
C LYS A 756 3.51 31.34 -6.24
N ASN A 757 2.55 30.83 -7.03
CA ASN A 757 1.27 30.31 -6.53
C ASN A 757 1.19 28.77 -6.54
N ASP A 758 0.77 28.17 -5.42
CA ASP A 758 0.31 26.78 -5.35
C ASP A 758 -1.23 26.76 -5.51
N ILE A 759 -1.79 25.87 -6.32
CA ILE A 759 -3.26 25.70 -6.39
C ILE A 759 -3.70 24.75 -5.28
N THR A 760 -4.56 25.24 -4.39
CA THR A 760 -5.00 24.54 -3.17
C THR A 760 -6.43 24.00 -3.25
N ALA A 761 -7.34 24.66 -3.97
CA ALA A 761 -8.72 24.23 -4.20
C ALA A 761 -9.22 24.61 -5.60
N VAL A 762 -10.19 23.87 -6.15
CA VAL A 762 -10.89 24.16 -7.42
C VAL A 762 -12.38 23.86 -7.25
N GLU A 763 -13.26 24.71 -7.79
CA GLU A 763 -14.72 24.59 -7.65
C GLU A 763 -15.45 24.97 -8.95
N LEU A 764 -16.55 24.26 -9.26
CA LEU A 764 -17.44 24.57 -10.37
C LEU A 764 -18.71 25.28 -9.88
N TRP A 765 -19.23 26.20 -10.69
CA TRP A 765 -20.50 26.87 -10.43
C TRP A 765 -21.69 26.01 -10.89
N GLN A 766 -22.58 25.67 -9.97
CA GLN A 766 -23.85 25.00 -10.27
C GLN A 766 -24.95 26.05 -10.39
N LYS A 767 -25.56 26.17 -11.58
CA LYS A 767 -26.65 27.14 -11.82
C LYS A 767 -27.95 26.72 -11.18
N GLU A 768 -28.14 25.41 -11.05
CA GLU A 768 -29.34 24.73 -10.56
C GLU A 768 -29.51 24.90 -9.04
N THR A 769 -28.41 25.02 -8.30
CA THR A 769 -28.37 25.22 -6.84
C THR A 769 -27.86 26.59 -6.41
N ASN A 770 -27.45 27.44 -7.36
CA ASN A 770 -26.83 28.76 -7.14
C ASN A 770 -25.61 28.71 -6.19
N GLN A 771 -24.81 27.65 -6.28
CA GLN A 771 -23.71 27.36 -5.36
C GLN A 771 -22.42 26.95 -6.08
N TRP A 772 -21.29 27.20 -5.42
CA TRP A 772 -20.00 26.62 -5.79
C TRP A 772 -19.90 25.21 -5.21
N LYS A 773 -19.50 24.25 -6.04
CA LYS A 773 -19.25 22.87 -5.65
C LYS A 773 -17.79 22.51 -5.88
N ALA A 774 -17.10 22.07 -4.84
CA ALA A 774 -15.70 21.67 -4.92
C ALA A 774 -15.49 20.51 -5.90
N MET A 775 -14.45 20.64 -6.72
CA MET A 775 -13.82 19.52 -7.41
C MET A 775 -12.89 18.79 -6.44
N ARG A 776 -12.68 17.50 -6.65
CA ARG A 776 -11.70 16.72 -5.90
C ARG A 776 -10.37 16.73 -6.65
N ARG A 777 -9.24 16.84 -5.94
CA ARG A 777 -7.93 16.54 -6.53
C ARG A 777 -7.80 15.03 -6.64
N VAL A 778 -7.56 14.52 -7.85
CA VAL A 778 -7.34 13.08 -8.08
C VAL A 778 -5.90 12.74 -7.74
N TYR A 779 -4.97 13.35 -8.47
CA TYR A 779 -3.53 13.29 -8.27
C TYR A 779 -2.89 14.55 -8.86
N GLY A 780 -1.73 14.97 -8.37
CA GLY A 780 -0.97 16.06 -8.97
C GLY A 780 -1.76 17.37 -9.09
N ALA A 781 -1.82 17.91 -10.31
CA ALA A 781 -2.64 19.06 -10.68
C ALA A 781 -4.00 18.68 -11.32
N VAL A 782 -4.39 17.41 -11.32
CA VAL A 782 -5.64 16.90 -11.92
C VAL A 782 -6.79 16.98 -10.93
N TRP A 783 -7.88 17.61 -11.36
CA TRP A 783 -9.11 17.81 -10.58
C TRP A 783 -10.31 17.18 -11.28
N ASP A 784 -11.18 16.48 -10.55
CA ASP A 784 -12.37 15.83 -11.10
C ASP A 784 -13.71 16.27 -10.48
N MET A 785 -14.77 16.10 -11.25
CA MET A 785 -16.15 16.11 -10.79
C MET A 785 -16.98 15.09 -11.59
N ALA A 786 -17.59 14.14 -10.87
CA ALA A 786 -18.68 13.32 -11.39
C ALA A 786 -19.98 14.15 -11.48
N ASN A 787 -20.71 13.98 -12.59
CA ASN A 787 -21.90 14.74 -12.97
C ASN A 787 -21.69 16.28 -12.90
N PRO A 788 -20.80 16.85 -13.75
CA PRO A 788 -20.58 18.29 -13.86
C PRO A 788 -21.83 19.07 -14.36
N PRO A 789 -21.87 20.40 -14.21
CA PRO A 789 -23.02 21.24 -14.62
C PRO A 789 -23.38 21.11 -16.10
N ARG A 790 -24.68 21.09 -16.43
CA ARG A 790 -25.18 20.88 -17.80
C ARG A 790 -25.21 22.19 -18.62
N GLY A 791 -24.05 22.78 -18.86
CA GLY A 791 -23.92 24.01 -19.65
C GLY A 791 -22.47 24.44 -19.86
N PRO A 792 -22.22 25.68 -20.36
CA PRO A 792 -20.90 26.29 -20.28
C PRO A 792 -20.48 26.38 -18.81
N ILE A 793 -19.29 25.89 -18.50
CA ILE A 793 -18.82 25.72 -17.12
C ILE A 793 -18.09 26.98 -16.68
N THR A 794 -18.61 27.64 -15.64
CA THR A 794 -17.89 28.65 -14.86
C THR A 794 -17.19 27.97 -13.71
N LEU A 795 -15.92 28.30 -13.47
CA LEU A 795 -15.12 27.70 -12.40
C LEU A 795 -14.28 28.74 -11.66
N ARG A 796 -13.89 28.43 -10.43
CA ARG A 796 -12.89 29.18 -9.66
C ARG A 796 -11.86 28.26 -9.04
N PHE A 797 -10.67 28.78 -8.75
CA PHE A 797 -9.63 28.07 -8.02
C PHE A 797 -8.95 29.00 -7.00
N GLN A 798 -8.47 28.41 -5.90
CA GLN A 798 -7.75 29.10 -4.85
C GLN A 798 -6.25 29.04 -5.17
N ALA A 799 -5.64 30.22 -5.28
CA ALA A 799 -4.20 30.39 -5.42
C ALA A 799 -3.61 30.77 -4.06
N THR A 800 -2.64 30.00 -3.58
CA THR A 800 -1.93 30.23 -2.32
C THR A 800 -0.50 30.67 -2.62
N THR A 801 -0.13 31.87 -2.17
CA THR A 801 1.22 32.41 -2.31
C THR A 801 2.22 31.67 -1.41
N ASN A 802 3.52 31.80 -1.68
CA ASN A 802 4.58 31.31 -0.79
C ASN A 802 4.64 31.98 0.59
N LEU A 803 3.81 33.00 0.85
CA LEU A 803 3.66 33.68 2.15
C LEU A 803 2.37 33.25 2.88
N GLY A 804 1.64 32.27 2.37
CA GLY A 804 0.40 31.77 2.96
C GLY A 804 -0.87 32.55 2.61
N TYR A 805 -0.76 33.78 2.09
CA TYR A 805 -1.92 34.52 1.57
C TYR A 805 -2.62 33.73 0.47
N THR A 806 -3.95 33.60 0.57
CA THR A 806 -4.77 32.91 -0.43
C THR A 806 -5.78 33.85 -1.06
N TYR A 807 -6.03 33.71 -2.35
CA TYR A 807 -7.06 34.46 -3.08
C TYR A 807 -7.74 33.57 -4.12
N TRP A 808 -8.95 33.95 -4.53
CA TRP A 808 -9.70 33.20 -5.54
C TRP A 808 -9.50 33.81 -6.93
N VAL A 809 -9.32 32.95 -7.93
CA VAL A 809 -9.27 33.33 -9.34
C VAL A 809 -10.42 32.61 -10.04
N TYR A 810 -11.22 33.33 -10.83
CA TYR A 810 -12.39 32.75 -11.49
C TYR A 810 -12.46 33.07 -12.99
N SER A 811 -13.10 32.14 -13.71
CA SER A 811 -13.22 32.14 -15.17
C SER A 811 -14.67 31.81 -15.55
N THR A 812 -15.37 32.78 -16.13
CA THR A 812 -16.77 32.65 -16.53
C THR A 812 -16.91 31.95 -17.88
N ASN A 813 -17.75 30.92 -17.97
CA ASN A 813 -17.95 30.11 -19.18
C ASN A 813 -16.62 29.57 -19.78
N ALA A 814 -15.66 29.23 -18.90
CA ALA A 814 -14.28 28.89 -19.24
C ALA A 814 -14.13 27.64 -20.12
N ILE A 815 -15.11 26.73 -20.04
CA ILE A 815 -15.17 25.48 -20.80
C ILE A 815 -16.56 25.45 -21.47
N PRO A 816 -16.67 25.19 -22.79
CA PRO A 816 -17.93 25.27 -23.53
C PRO A 816 -18.91 24.15 -23.14
N LYS A 817 -20.20 24.33 -23.46
CA LYS A 817 -21.27 23.35 -23.19
C LYS A 817 -20.96 21.94 -23.75
N LEU A 818 -20.33 21.87 -24.91
CA LEU A 818 -19.97 20.63 -25.61
C LEU A 818 -18.44 20.45 -25.58
N TRP A 819 -17.89 20.35 -24.37
CA TRP A 819 -16.45 20.11 -24.18
C TRP A 819 -16.07 18.68 -24.60
N LYS A 820 -14.84 18.51 -25.07
CA LYS A 820 -14.28 17.22 -25.52
C LYS A 820 -13.13 16.79 -24.60
N ALA A 821 -12.98 15.48 -24.41
CA ALA A 821 -11.81 14.93 -23.72
C ALA A 821 -10.51 15.25 -24.48
N GLY A 822 -9.40 15.47 -23.77
CA GLY A 822 -8.10 15.85 -24.35
C GLY A 822 -8.01 17.30 -24.85
N ALA A 823 -9.14 17.99 -25.06
CA ALA A 823 -9.16 19.36 -25.56
C ALA A 823 -8.66 20.37 -24.51
N ALA A 824 -8.06 21.47 -24.97
CA ALA A 824 -7.59 22.56 -24.13
C ALA A 824 -8.39 23.84 -24.38
N TYR A 825 -8.92 24.44 -23.33
CA TYR A 825 -9.72 25.67 -23.40
C TYR A 825 -9.01 26.82 -22.68
N GLN A 826 -8.72 27.89 -23.41
CA GLN A 826 -8.17 29.12 -22.85
C GLN A 826 -9.30 30.02 -22.35
N ALA A 827 -9.14 30.60 -21.16
CA ALA A 827 -10.06 31.61 -20.63
C ALA A 827 -9.30 32.80 -20.03
N LYS A 828 -9.91 33.99 -20.12
CA LYS A 828 -9.48 35.16 -19.35
C LYS A 828 -9.96 35.02 -17.91
N VAL A 829 -9.10 35.37 -16.96
CA VAL A 829 -9.39 35.23 -15.53
C VAL A 829 -9.64 36.58 -14.85
N LYS A 830 -10.40 36.56 -13.76
CA LYS A 830 -10.59 37.69 -12.85
C LYS A 830 -10.19 37.28 -11.43
N LEU A 831 -9.51 38.18 -10.71
CA LEU A 831 -9.03 37.94 -9.36
C LEU A 831 -10.05 38.47 -8.34
N ILE A 832 -10.51 37.62 -7.44
CA ILE A 832 -11.35 37.99 -6.29
C ILE A 832 -10.45 38.04 -5.06
N ILE A 833 -10.12 39.27 -4.66
CA ILE A 833 -9.62 39.56 -3.32
C ILE A 833 -10.85 39.60 -2.40
N ALA A 834 -10.87 38.77 -1.35
CA ALA A 834 -11.85 38.92 -0.28
C ALA A 834 -11.54 40.22 0.48
N LYS A 835 -12.54 41.08 0.65
CA LYS A 835 -12.50 42.20 1.60
C LYS A 835 -12.79 41.71 3.02
#